data_AF-A0AAD7RXN0-F1
#
_entry.id   AF-A0AAD7RXN0-F1
#
_cell.length_a   1.000
_cell.length_b   1.000
_cell.length_c   1.000
_cell.angle_alpha   90.00
_cell.angle_beta   90.00
_cell.angle_gamma   90.00
#
_symmetry.space_group_name_H-M   'P 1'
#
loop_
_entity.id
_entity.type
_entity.pdbx_description
1 polymer ?
#
loop_
_entity_poly.entity_id
_entity_poly.type
_entity_poly.pdbx_seq_one_letter_code
_entity_poly.pdbx_strand_id
1 'polypeptide(L)'
;MFLFFWLFMKETPSPVDPGSRGVPVLLALQKERRRQAAAGQARRPQEERQEEEQEEGGEPVAAREVNGSKPAARKAEPPPPPVTKQPSPPPAEPTGKKRGSQRKQKSETVVVDEPPQETKVDQAPVPVKKDVAMAADAKVQDGAPTPAPTSGKKKNSAKKQKTEPGVRVPPAAPLEEPLVQLSVSAPPLDSEPQKGHGDDAPAKTSGKKLKNETDKGRERERCSPLGLALSEEEAVSVAAVLREKSPSALDAWHRSAAKCDPLAQQLQERERLLTTLQEEASIAKEKVKHLSQELQVEKQKTGRAEAMLREQRGALEKELSVMQSKAQGSYQEAQGMQMKFQQLREQLEGQIGRLQQENGILRDAVSNASNQMESKQAAELNKLRSECAGLMKELGDNSGKLQQEELQRKSLEVNYKQNVSQLEAQLQDAKRRWEELQNFLHSVNTEREKLQAAKQELQSQLLGVESEMSSKNQEIQNLHSRLTDTLVSKEQLEHKVMELLEATHHTRPDDAQQLQDLLAENKALKVQMENLQAQLSSQTTTASHFDELQKLLADKELQRKSLEDSLNAERSSGASRETDMQAMHTDNLTLKAELQKLQAQISEQAEVNQDSQLVLDQFQKSAQEKEEKIKMVETLLEAGLIEMANKEEELKTLRTENDSLKQEMDGLQQQATEQTSSHLILEELHRTIQDKDERMRFMEEKIQAELESVSDKEKSIETLEQSLEALRTEAEALRTEAEQTRDREALENTSSSAQLQELQMLLAAREEAAQRLQRALEERAEEAALMEQQLKALQEEGMQLREQLEQQLEEQHDQKPVQMEAPSQELLMELAERSTQVSALQSELEELRASLEMHRKKNNELREKNWSAMEALAASESMLQTKLSKTSKESQEALEVVQAECRELLHRVLPSVPLPASQSHQEWMQMFESAAKEVVTEAEPAAPAAPGPESEDADVTALEGKLKEAEDAQKVLQKDCETYKKVLAETEGILQRLQDSVEQEESRWRVKLESAQSNLQEMSLKVASLESEAGRLDSDTEELESLRRDKRHLESELERAERESATYVTEVRELKDLLTELQSKLDGSYTEAVRQNEELNLLKTQLTETLSKLETEESERQKVAGDLYKAQESLDLIQAEILKETGQADLIENSTIATQREETDRKEKMTAGLNQTVRELQQLLQTVNRQLTKRQEGDRDKDAPEI
;
A
#
# COMPACT_ATOMS: atom_id res chain seq x y z
N MET A 1 -60.15 -25.78 -29.27
CA MET A 1 -60.31 -26.91 -30.22
C MET A 1 -59.28 -26.73 -31.34
N PHE A 2 -58.63 -27.81 -31.80
CA PHE A 2 -57.88 -27.97 -33.07
C PHE A 2 -56.82 -26.87 -33.42
N LEU A 3 -55.50 -27.12 -33.47
CA LEU A 3 -54.73 -28.14 -34.24
C LEU A 3 -55.10 -28.10 -35.74
N PHE A 4 -54.20 -27.96 -36.71
CA PHE A 4 -53.03 -28.78 -37.02
C PHE A 4 -51.97 -27.92 -37.77
N PHE A 5 -50.65 -28.01 -37.58
CA PHE A 5 -49.66 -29.12 -37.62
C PHE A 5 -49.19 -29.56 -39.04
N TRP A 6 -47.85 -29.53 -39.20
CA TRP A 6 -47.01 -30.46 -40.01
C TRP A 6 -46.83 -30.34 -41.55
N LEU A 7 -45.62 -29.88 -41.91
CA LEU A 7 -44.59 -30.58 -42.71
C LEU A 7 -44.68 -30.81 -44.26
N PHE A 8 -43.57 -30.41 -44.90
CA PHE A 8 -42.73 -31.17 -45.87
C PHE A 8 -42.79 -30.94 -47.40
N MET A 9 -41.60 -30.62 -47.95
CA MET A 9 -41.05 -30.75 -49.32
C MET A 9 -41.86 -30.38 -50.59
N LYS A 10 -41.30 -29.42 -51.33
CA LYS A 10 -41.17 -29.33 -52.82
C LYS A 10 -40.13 -28.21 -53.13
N GLU A 11 -39.36 -28.19 -54.22
CA GLU A 11 -38.93 -29.21 -55.20
C GLU A 11 -37.70 -28.64 -55.95
N THR A 12 -36.88 -29.47 -56.61
CA THR A 12 -35.77 -28.98 -57.46
C THR A 12 -36.30 -28.53 -58.84
N PRO A 13 -35.62 -27.58 -59.53
CA PRO A 13 -34.81 -28.01 -60.68
C PRO A 13 -33.53 -27.19 -60.97
N SER A 14 -32.78 -27.68 -61.96
CA SER A 14 -31.58 -27.14 -62.63
C SER A 14 -31.55 -27.77 -64.06
N PRO A 15 -30.68 -27.46 -65.04
CA PRO A 15 -29.71 -26.36 -65.24
C PRO A 15 -29.88 -25.59 -66.59
N VAL A 16 -29.06 -24.57 -66.88
CA VAL A 16 -28.59 -24.20 -68.24
C VAL A 16 -27.15 -23.64 -68.20
N ASP A 17 -26.30 -24.04 -69.15
CA ASP A 17 -24.93 -23.57 -69.46
C ASP A 17 -24.80 -23.50 -71.01
N PRO A 18 -24.08 -22.53 -71.64
CA PRO A 18 -22.71 -22.82 -72.14
C PRO A 18 -21.73 -21.61 -72.24
N GLY A 19 -20.41 -21.82 -71.99
CA GLY A 19 -19.42 -20.72 -71.95
C GLY A 19 -18.03 -20.80 -72.65
N SER A 20 -17.46 -21.99 -72.98
CA SER A 20 -16.23 -22.24 -73.80
C SER A 20 -15.03 -21.25 -73.77
N ARG A 21 -13.76 -21.60 -73.45
CA ARG A 21 -12.85 -22.68 -73.95
C ARG A 21 -11.67 -22.83 -72.95
N GLY A 22 -10.82 -23.86 -72.93
CA GLY A 22 -10.73 -25.11 -73.71
C GLY A 22 -9.48 -25.93 -73.30
N VAL A 23 -9.54 -27.26 -73.40
CA VAL A 23 -8.56 -28.27 -72.90
C VAL A 23 -8.16 -29.20 -74.09
N PRO A 24 -7.54 -30.40 -73.96
CA PRO A 24 -6.54 -30.97 -73.02
C PRO A 24 -5.34 -31.62 -73.79
N VAL A 25 -4.55 -32.53 -73.17
CA VAL A 25 -4.22 -33.90 -73.70
C VAL A 25 -3.46 -34.74 -72.64
N LEU A 26 -3.32 -36.06 -72.87
CA LEU A 26 -3.06 -37.12 -71.88
C LEU A 26 -1.74 -37.92 -72.08
N LEU A 27 -1.37 -38.65 -71.02
CA LEU A 27 -0.73 -39.99 -71.01
C LEU A 27 0.74 -40.22 -71.48
N ALA A 28 1.55 -40.67 -70.50
CA ALA A 28 2.52 -41.79 -70.52
C ALA A 28 3.50 -42.02 -71.70
N LEU A 29 4.81 -42.14 -71.38
CA LEU A 29 5.62 -43.37 -71.61
C LEU A 29 7.08 -43.30 -71.10
N GLN A 30 7.62 -44.47 -70.75
CA GLN A 30 9.01 -44.99 -70.79
C GLN A 30 10.28 -44.08 -70.68
N LYS A 31 11.03 -44.29 -69.58
CA LYS A 31 12.29 -45.11 -69.49
C LYS A 31 13.66 -44.57 -70.03
N GLU A 32 14.72 -44.94 -69.27
CA GLU A 32 16.07 -45.38 -69.75
C GLU A 32 17.30 -44.41 -69.76
N ARG A 33 18.02 -44.31 -68.60
CA ARG A 33 19.49 -44.06 -68.43
C ARG A 33 20.03 -42.64 -68.72
N ARG A 34 21.15 -42.17 -68.13
CA ARG A 34 22.35 -42.80 -67.49
C ARG A 34 22.63 -42.19 -66.09
N ARG A 35 22.96 -42.99 -65.04
CA ARG A 35 24.30 -43.30 -64.46
C ARG A 35 25.09 -42.06 -63.98
N GLN A 36 25.79 -42.03 -62.83
CA GLN A 36 26.29 -43.04 -61.85
C GLN A 36 26.57 -42.31 -60.49
N ALA A 37 26.73 -42.91 -59.30
CA ALA A 37 26.74 -44.31 -58.82
C ALA A 37 26.35 -44.44 -57.30
N ALA A 38 26.07 -45.68 -56.87
CA ALA A 38 26.09 -46.32 -55.51
C ALA A 38 25.95 -45.47 -54.20
N ALA A 39 25.13 -45.79 -53.19
CA ALA A 39 24.66 -47.05 -52.53
C ALA A 39 25.65 -47.65 -51.49
N GLY A 40 25.22 -48.14 -50.31
CA GLY A 40 23.87 -48.11 -49.69
C GLY A 40 23.69 -49.01 -48.43
N GLN A 41 22.45 -49.12 -47.95
CA GLN A 41 21.87 -50.11 -46.99
C GLN A 41 22.45 -50.33 -45.57
N ALA A 42 21.85 -49.62 -44.61
CA ALA A 42 21.24 -50.10 -43.35
C ALA A 42 21.62 -51.46 -42.70
N ARG A 43 22.05 -51.40 -41.42
CA ARG A 43 21.51 -52.19 -40.28
C ARG A 43 21.94 -51.59 -38.92
N ARG A 44 21.19 -51.90 -37.84
CA ARG A 44 21.52 -51.65 -36.41
C ARG A 44 22.28 -52.88 -35.83
N PRO A 45 22.72 -52.89 -34.54
CA PRO A 45 23.59 -51.94 -33.81
C PRO A 45 24.69 -52.66 -32.97
N GLN A 46 25.75 -51.97 -32.46
CA GLN A 46 26.36 -52.24 -31.13
C GLN A 46 27.52 -51.28 -30.73
N GLU A 47 27.62 -51.07 -29.42
CA GLU A 47 28.76 -50.91 -28.48
C GLU A 47 30.14 -50.25 -28.80
N GLU A 48 30.58 -49.46 -27.79
CA GLU A 48 31.91 -49.28 -27.17
C GLU A 48 33.21 -48.83 -27.92
N ARG A 49 33.83 -47.81 -27.29
CA ARG A 49 35.27 -47.58 -27.00
C ARG A 49 36.25 -46.93 -28.00
N GLN A 50 36.88 -45.88 -27.47
CA GLN A 50 38.33 -45.55 -27.43
C GLN A 50 39.10 -45.28 -28.73
N GLU A 51 39.77 -44.12 -28.76
CA GLU A 51 40.96 -43.83 -29.58
C GLU A 51 42.09 -43.30 -28.68
N GLU A 52 43.28 -43.90 -28.77
CA GLU A 52 44.62 -43.26 -28.69
C GLU A 52 45.69 -44.36 -28.90
N GLU A 53 46.56 -44.22 -29.92
CA GLU A 53 47.63 -45.20 -30.23
C GLU A 53 48.92 -44.52 -30.78
N GLN A 54 49.97 -45.29 -31.07
CA GLN A 54 51.39 -44.97 -30.84
C GLN A 54 52.28 -44.77 -32.10
N GLU A 55 53.42 -44.06 -31.93
CA GLU A 55 54.76 -44.25 -32.55
C GLU A 55 55.81 -43.62 -31.57
N GLU A 56 57.06 -44.05 -31.32
CA GLU A 56 57.83 -45.31 -31.49
C GLU A 56 58.57 -45.54 -30.11
N GLY A 57 59.76 -46.12 -29.88
CA GLY A 57 60.80 -46.71 -30.73
C GLY A 57 62.15 -46.98 -30.04
N GLY A 58 63.00 -47.80 -30.68
CA GLY A 58 64.44 -47.96 -30.38
C GLY A 58 64.86 -48.93 -29.24
N GLU A 59 65.93 -49.71 -29.44
CA GLU A 59 66.33 -50.84 -28.57
C GLU A 59 67.90 -51.00 -28.44
N PRO A 60 68.51 -52.04 -27.81
CA PRO A 60 69.03 -52.05 -26.42
C PRO A 60 70.56 -52.30 -26.28
N VAL A 61 71.07 -52.56 -25.06
CA VAL A 61 72.06 -53.66 -24.76
C VAL A 61 72.32 -53.94 -23.25
N ALA A 62 72.25 -55.23 -22.88
CA ALA A 62 72.92 -56.02 -21.80
C ALA A 62 73.05 -55.57 -20.30
N ALA A 63 72.17 -56.15 -19.46
CA ALA A 63 72.45 -57.25 -18.49
C ALA A 63 73.25 -57.11 -17.14
N ARG A 64 72.64 -57.67 -16.07
CA ARG A 64 73.13 -58.79 -15.18
C ARG A 64 73.31 -58.56 -13.63
N GLU A 65 72.44 -59.22 -12.86
CA GLU A 65 72.61 -59.93 -11.54
C GLU A 65 72.99 -59.26 -10.17
N VAL A 66 72.10 -59.48 -9.17
CA VAL A 66 72.32 -60.19 -7.85
C VAL A 66 72.84 -59.48 -6.57
N ASN A 67 72.20 -59.86 -5.44
CA ASN A 67 72.57 -59.79 -3.99
C ASN A 67 72.78 -58.44 -3.25
N GLY A 68 71.93 -58.20 -2.23
CA GLY A 68 72.21 -58.69 -0.87
C GLY A 68 72.96 -57.81 0.17
N SER A 69 72.25 -57.50 1.27
CA SER A 69 72.76 -57.30 2.66
C SER A 69 73.42 -55.98 3.12
N LYS A 70 73.09 -55.61 4.37
CA LYS A 70 73.80 -54.70 5.32
C LYS A 70 75.22 -55.24 5.64
N PRO A 71 76.20 -54.45 6.19
CA PRO A 71 75.99 -53.51 7.32
C PRO A 71 76.93 -52.27 7.50
N ALA A 72 76.61 -51.47 8.53
CA ALA A 72 77.49 -50.76 9.49
C ALA A 72 78.57 -49.70 9.09
N ALA A 73 78.27 -48.45 9.49
CA ALA A 73 79.03 -47.61 10.46
C ALA A 73 80.25 -46.71 10.07
N ARG A 74 80.12 -45.42 10.47
CA ARG A 74 81.17 -44.45 10.91
C ARG A 74 82.13 -43.87 9.83
N LYS A 75 82.64 -42.62 9.91
CA LYS A 75 82.37 -41.44 10.78
C LYS A 75 82.85 -40.13 10.09
N ALA A 76 82.12 -39.02 10.24
CA ALA A 76 82.59 -37.62 10.11
C ALA A 76 81.60 -36.69 10.84
N GLU A 77 82.01 -35.47 11.25
CA GLU A 77 81.33 -34.69 12.31
C GLU A 77 81.41 -33.14 12.08
N PRO A 78 81.00 -32.22 13.00
CA PRO A 78 79.93 -31.24 12.74
C PRO A 78 80.37 -29.75 12.72
N PRO A 79 79.42 -28.79 12.61
CA PRO A 79 79.25 -27.78 13.68
C PRO A 79 77.76 -27.43 14.02
N PRO A 80 77.46 -26.63 15.09
CA PRO A 80 76.20 -26.79 15.87
C PRO A 80 75.36 -25.46 16.07
N PRO A 81 74.70 -25.09 17.21
CA PRO A 81 73.35 -24.46 17.19
C PRO A 81 73.25 -23.08 17.92
N PRO A 82 72.02 -22.58 18.20
CA PRO A 82 71.76 -21.95 19.52
C PRO A 82 70.34 -22.18 20.10
N VAL A 83 70.11 -21.73 21.35
CA VAL A 83 68.86 -21.89 22.13
C VAL A 83 68.56 -20.62 22.98
N THR A 84 67.28 -20.24 23.10
CA THR A 84 66.57 -19.28 24.03
C THR A 84 67.17 -17.95 24.51
N LYS A 85 66.31 -16.91 24.65
CA LYS A 85 66.10 -16.12 25.90
C LYS A 85 64.92 -15.13 25.85
N GLN A 86 64.50 -14.67 27.04
CA GLN A 86 63.37 -13.75 27.33
C GLN A 86 63.65 -12.27 26.99
N PRO A 87 62.61 -11.41 27.06
CA PRO A 87 62.79 -10.12 27.74
C PRO A 87 61.63 -9.67 28.66
N SER A 88 61.95 -8.85 29.67
CA SER A 88 61.09 -7.91 30.41
C SER A 88 61.99 -6.95 31.22
N PRO A 89 61.51 -5.80 31.75
CA PRO A 89 60.38 -4.93 31.39
C PRO A 89 60.86 -3.51 30.93
N PRO A 90 59.95 -2.57 30.55
CA PRO A 90 60.32 -1.20 30.17
C PRO A 90 60.02 -0.13 31.25
N PRO A 91 60.82 0.96 31.29
CA PRO A 91 60.34 2.25 31.81
C PRO A 91 60.69 3.47 30.91
N ALA A 92 59.80 4.47 30.95
CA ALA A 92 59.99 5.89 30.61
C ALA A 92 60.20 6.35 29.14
N GLU A 93 59.72 7.58 28.91
CA GLU A 93 59.86 8.47 27.74
C GLU A 93 61.31 9.07 27.63
N PRO A 94 61.72 9.97 26.67
CA PRO A 94 60.89 10.79 25.77
C PRO A 94 61.43 11.20 24.37
N THR A 95 60.63 12.00 23.63
CA THR A 95 60.99 12.94 22.52
C THR A 95 61.75 12.41 21.28
N GLY A 96 61.33 12.57 20.02
CA GLY A 96 60.34 13.45 19.39
C GLY A 96 60.92 14.28 18.21
N LYS A 97 60.09 14.62 17.21
CA LYS A 97 60.32 15.60 16.08
C LYS A 97 61.27 15.08 14.96
N LYS A 98 61.21 15.50 13.68
CA LYS A 98 60.68 16.65 12.86
C LYS A 98 60.56 16.13 11.38
N ARG A 99 60.02 16.77 10.31
CA ARG A 99 59.39 18.08 9.96
C ARG A 99 58.75 17.99 8.54
N GLY A 100 57.57 18.59 8.31
CA GLY A 100 57.09 18.99 6.96
C GLY A 100 55.79 18.31 6.49
N SER A 101 54.61 18.93 6.34
CA SER A 101 54.13 20.33 6.49
C SER A 101 54.35 21.33 5.35
N GLN A 102 53.26 21.64 4.64
CA GLN A 102 52.69 23.00 4.37
C GLN A 102 51.17 22.82 4.08
N ARG A 103 50.21 23.43 4.81
CA ARG A 103 49.74 24.85 4.89
C ARG A 103 48.67 25.19 3.82
N LYS A 104 47.59 25.95 4.06
CA LYS A 104 46.87 26.53 5.26
C LYS A 104 45.49 27.08 4.70
N GLN A 105 44.57 27.90 5.23
CA GLN A 105 44.35 28.84 6.38
C GLN A 105 42.84 29.24 6.38
N LYS A 106 42.06 29.48 7.45
CA LYS A 106 42.16 29.27 8.93
C LYS A 106 40.82 29.65 9.64
N SER A 107 40.62 29.06 10.83
CA SER A 107 39.84 29.42 12.06
C SER A 107 39.56 30.92 12.40
N GLU A 108 38.75 31.27 13.42
CA GLU A 108 39.08 31.13 14.86
C GLU A 108 37.86 31.02 15.82
N THR A 109 38.12 30.52 17.03
CA THR A 109 37.18 30.23 18.13
C THR A 109 37.74 30.78 19.45
N VAL A 110 36.91 31.08 20.46
CA VAL A 110 37.33 31.23 21.87
C VAL A 110 36.25 30.69 22.81
N VAL A 111 36.63 29.90 23.83
CA VAL A 111 35.78 29.45 24.95
C VAL A 111 36.62 29.44 26.24
N VAL A 112 36.02 29.91 27.34
CA VAL A 112 36.46 29.97 28.76
C VAL A 112 35.13 30.07 29.58
N ASP A 113 34.89 29.45 30.74
CA ASP A 113 35.73 28.72 31.71
C ASP A 113 35.01 27.45 32.27
N GLU A 114 35.61 26.79 33.27
CA GLU A 114 35.13 25.60 34.02
C GLU A 114 34.77 25.98 35.51
N PRO A 115 34.34 25.11 36.47
CA PRO A 115 33.85 23.72 36.44
C PRO A 115 32.51 23.54 37.29
N PRO A 116 32.16 22.44 38.04
CA PRO A 116 30.75 21.95 38.08
C PRO A 116 30.13 21.69 39.49
N GLN A 117 28.88 21.18 39.55
CA GLN A 117 28.43 20.25 40.61
C GLN A 117 27.11 19.52 40.28
N GLU A 118 26.92 18.35 40.91
CA GLU A 118 25.73 17.46 40.82
C GLU A 118 24.78 17.68 42.01
N THR A 119 23.50 17.24 41.95
CA THR A 119 22.91 16.20 42.85
C THR A 119 21.37 16.01 42.70
N LYS A 120 20.89 14.92 43.31
CA LYS A 120 19.58 14.24 43.23
C LYS A 120 18.39 14.92 43.97
N VAL A 121 17.18 14.69 43.45
CA VAL A 121 16.02 13.93 44.03
C VAL A 121 15.96 13.91 45.59
N ASP A 122 14.86 14.25 46.29
CA ASP A 122 13.53 13.56 46.22
C ASP A 122 12.35 14.27 46.98
N GLN A 123 11.15 13.68 46.84
CA GLN A 123 10.00 13.60 47.77
C GLN A 123 8.96 14.74 47.94
N ALA A 124 7.69 14.30 48.03
CA ALA A 124 6.45 15.05 48.32
C ALA A 124 5.90 14.61 49.73
N PRO A 125 4.63 14.81 50.20
CA PRO A 125 3.36 15.06 49.49
C PRO A 125 2.34 16.09 50.08
N VAL A 126 1.46 16.61 49.19
CA VAL A 126 -0.04 16.63 49.21
C VAL A 126 -0.70 16.35 50.60
N PRO A 127 -1.69 17.16 51.12
CA PRO A 127 -3.06 17.16 50.53
C PRO A 127 -4.12 18.28 50.79
N VAL A 128 -5.15 18.28 49.92
CA VAL A 128 -6.62 18.31 50.23
C VAL A 128 -7.52 19.60 50.15
N LYS A 129 -8.56 19.51 49.29
CA LYS A 129 -9.98 20.06 49.30
C LYS A 129 -10.39 21.47 48.79
N LYS A 130 -11.40 21.42 47.90
CA LYS A 130 -12.66 22.19 47.76
C LYS A 130 -12.73 23.66 47.26
N ASP A 131 -13.20 23.79 46.02
CA ASP A 131 -14.56 24.27 45.62
C ASP A 131 -15.22 25.58 46.13
N VAL A 132 -15.67 26.38 45.13
CA VAL A 132 -16.95 27.12 45.01
C VAL A 132 -17.08 28.61 45.48
N ALA A 133 -17.71 29.40 44.58
CA ALA A 133 -18.47 30.68 44.74
C ALA A 133 -17.76 32.07 44.90
N MET A 134 -17.59 32.77 43.75
CA MET A 134 -18.43 33.89 43.24
C MET A 134 -18.79 35.14 44.11
N ALA A 135 -18.60 36.35 43.51
CA ALA A 135 -19.18 37.69 43.84
C ALA A 135 -18.70 38.37 45.15
N ALA A 136 -18.85 39.70 45.44
CA ALA A 136 -19.27 40.95 44.76
C ALA A 136 -18.86 42.16 45.69
N ASP A 137 -18.91 43.46 45.38
CA ASP A 137 -19.04 44.33 44.18
C ASP A 137 -18.64 45.78 44.58
N ALA A 138 -18.12 46.61 43.66
CA ALA A 138 -18.25 48.08 43.67
C ALA A 138 -17.59 48.76 42.44
N LYS A 139 -18.10 49.85 41.81
CA LYS A 139 -19.45 50.48 41.79
C LYS A 139 -19.49 51.60 40.70
N VAL A 140 -20.70 51.96 40.23
CA VAL A 140 -21.19 53.30 39.76
C VAL A 140 -21.87 53.33 38.35
N GLN A 141 -23.22 53.35 38.39
CA GLN A 141 -24.19 54.12 37.57
C GLN A 141 -24.20 54.03 36.01
N ASP A 142 -24.90 53.02 35.49
CA ASP A 142 -26.29 53.09 34.93
C ASP A 142 -26.69 54.12 33.83
N GLY A 143 -27.51 53.68 32.86
CA GLY A 143 -28.20 54.51 31.84
C GLY A 143 -28.02 54.09 30.35
N ALA A 144 -29.06 53.51 29.73
CA ALA A 144 -29.14 53.12 28.29
C ALA A 144 -30.10 54.06 27.49
N PRO A 145 -30.33 53.95 26.14
CA PRO A 145 -29.92 52.92 25.17
C PRO A 145 -29.42 53.44 23.77
N THR A 146 -29.36 52.52 22.78
CA THR A 146 -29.09 52.66 21.31
C THR A 146 -30.05 53.60 20.54
N PRO A 147 -29.79 54.05 19.27
CA PRO A 147 -29.05 53.37 18.17
C PRO A 147 -28.14 54.25 17.25
N ALA A 148 -27.68 53.70 16.11
CA ALA A 148 -26.87 54.36 15.05
C ALA A 148 -27.74 55.15 14.02
N PRO A 149 -27.17 55.98 13.09
CA PRO A 149 -26.68 55.44 11.79
C PRO A 149 -25.63 56.27 10.95
N THR A 150 -25.13 55.63 9.87
CA THR A 150 -24.70 56.12 8.52
C THR A 150 -23.94 57.45 8.25
N SER A 151 -22.70 57.30 7.74
CA SER A 151 -22.08 57.93 6.52
C SER A 151 -21.94 59.46 6.34
N GLY A 152 -20.77 59.94 5.84
CA GLY A 152 -20.61 61.34 5.35
C GLY A 152 -19.28 61.69 4.63
N LYS A 153 -19.36 62.20 3.39
CA LYS A 153 -18.23 62.57 2.49
C LYS A 153 -17.69 64.00 2.73
N LYS A 154 -16.36 64.27 2.57
CA LYS A 154 -15.76 65.18 1.54
C LYS A 154 -14.27 65.62 1.73
N LYS A 155 -13.42 65.23 0.75
CA LYS A 155 -12.63 66.06 -0.21
C LYS A 155 -11.63 67.19 0.22
N ASN A 156 -10.49 67.22 -0.52
CA ASN A 156 -9.51 68.32 -0.81
C ASN A 156 -8.12 68.23 -0.11
N SER A 157 -6.98 68.72 -0.64
CA SER A 157 -6.46 68.89 -2.03
C SER A 157 -4.99 69.41 -2.07
N ALA A 158 -4.18 69.03 -3.08
CA ALA A 158 -2.94 69.71 -3.59
C ALA A 158 -1.64 69.72 -2.73
N LYS A 159 -0.39 69.98 -3.21
CA LYS A 159 0.32 69.83 -4.54
C LYS A 159 1.83 70.27 -4.44
N LYS A 160 2.73 69.77 -5.33
CA LYS A 160 4.21 70.03 -5.52
C LYS A 160 5.13 69.28 -4.52
N GLN A 161 6.41 68.96 -4.80
CA GLN A 161 7.35 69.19 -5.94
C GLN A 161 7.63 67.83 -6.69
N LYS A 162 8.51 67.57 -7.69
CA LYS A 162 9.69 68.17 -8.40
C LYS A 162 11.10 68.07 -7.72
N THR A 163 12.23 67.69 -8.35
CA THR A 163 12.61 66.94 -9.61
C THR A 163 14.18 66.73 -9.65
N GLU A 164 14.97 66.30 -10.67
CA GLU A 164 14.80 66.14 -12.15
C GLU A 164 15.59 64.97 -12.86
N PRO A 165 16.95 64.85 -12.84
CA PRO A 165 17.70 64.18 -13.93
C PRO A 165 18.72 63.08 -13.51
N GLY A 166 19.38 62.30 -14.39
CA GLY A 166 19.18 62.09 -15.86
C GLY A 166 20.48 61.86 -16.68
N VAL A 167 20.68 60.67 -17.29
CA VAL A 167 21.68 60.33 -18.35
C VAL A 167 20.98 59.52 -19.48
N ARG A 168 21.55 59.41 -20.69
CA ARG A 168 20.76 59.45 -21.95
C ARG A 168 21.25 58.55 -23.13
N VAL A 169 20.38 57.61 -23.62
CA VAL A 169 20.18 57.14 -25.05
C VAL A 169 21.33 56.33 -25.72
N PRO A 170 21.15 55.54 -26.83
CA PRO A 170 19.96 55.14 -27.64
C PRO A 170 19.62 53.62 -27.59
N PRO A 171 18.59 53.14 -28.34
CA PRO A 171 18.82 52.61 -29.71
C PRO A 171 17.83 53.17 -30.78
N ALA A 172 17.82 52.57 -31.99
CA ALA A 172 17.19 53.09 -33.22
C ALA A 172 15.88 52.37 -33.66
N ALA A 173 15.40 52.69 -34.87
CA ALA A 173 14.05 52.41 -35.39
C ALA A 173 14.04 51.25 -36.45
N PRO A 174 12.92 50.92 -37.15
CA PRO A 174 12.56 49.53 -37.54
C PRO A 174 12.68 49.21 -39.05
N LEU A 175 12.36 47.95 -39.45
CA LEU A 175 11.36 47.61 -40.49
C LEU A 175 11.20 46.07 -40.74
N GLU A 176 9.98 45.71 -41.15
CA GLU A 176 9.51 44.55 -41.99
C GLU A 176 9.75 43.06 -41.64
N GLU A 177 8.62 42.32 -41.61
CA GLU A 177 8.46 40.96 -42.15
C GLU A 177 7.49 41.01 -43.36
N PRO A 178 7.68 40.21 -44.44
CA PRO A 178 6.86 40.29 -45.67
C PRO A 178 5.82 39.15 -45.88
N LEU A 179 4.94 39.35 -46.87
CA LEU A 179 3.85 38.42 -47.28
C LEU A 179 4.31 37.12 -47.97
N VAL A 180 3.52 36.04 -47.75
CA VAL A 180 3.13 35.02 -48.76
C VAL A 180 1.68 34.58 -48.41
N GLN A 181 0.63 35.02 -49.12
CA GLN A 181 -0.06 34.33 -50.25
C GLN A 181 -0.50 32.88 -49.96
N LEU A 182 -1.77 32.43 -50.02
CA LEU A 182 -2.98 32.65 -50.87
C LEU A 182 -3.21 31.57 -51.96
N SER A 183 -4.38 30.91 -51.92
CA SER A 183 -5.04 30.16 -53.01
C SER A 183 -6.45 29.69 -52.56
N VAL A 184 -7.52 29.58 -53.38
CA VAL A 184 -7.83 30.20 -54.70
C VAL A 184 -9.35 30.04 -55.01
N SER A 185 -9.95 31.01 -55.74
CA SER A 185 -11.27 31.01 -56.43
C SER A 185 -12.60 30.76 -55.66
N ALA A 186 -13.79 31.37 -55.91
CA ALA A 186 -14.36 32.37 -56.86
C ALA A 186 -15.44 31.87 -57.88
N PRO A 187 -16.08 32.70 -58.77
CA PRO A 187 -17.47 33.14 -58.47
C PRO A 187 -18.48 33.37 -59.65
N PRO A 188 -19.81 33.28 -59.39
CA PRO A 188 -20.85 34.19 -59.95
C PRO A 188 -21.06 35.43 -59.06
N LEU A 189 -21.59 36.60 -59.45
CA LEU A 189 -22.41 37.11 -60.59
C LEU A 189 -23.94 36.96 -60.42
N ASP A 190 -24.76 38.01 -60.66
CA ASP A 190 -24.53 39.17 -61.55
C ASP A 190 -25.19 40.53 -61.15
N SER A 191 -24.57 41.62 -61.66
CA SER A 191 -25.10 42.95 -62.06
C SER A 191 -25.84 43.96 -61.13
N GLU A 192 -25.36 45.22 -61.22
CA GLU A 192 -25.88 46.53 -60.77
C GLU A 192 -26.85 47.16 -61.84
N PRO A 193 -27.35 48.44 -61.81
CA PRO A 193 -27.30 49.53 -60.80
C PRO A 193 -28.63 50.35 -60.58
N GLN A 194 -28.54 51.44 -59.77
CA GLN A 194 -29.34 52.69 -59.84
C GLN A 194 -30.83 52.68 -59.36
N LYS A 195 -31.42 53.74 -58.74
CA LYS A 195 -30.98 55.12 -58.36
C LYS A 195 -31.99 55.80 -57.40
N GLY A 196 -31.57 56.69 -56.49
CA GLY A 196 -32.46 57.78 -55.97
C GLY A 196 -32.26 58.23 -54.50
N HIS A 197 -32.36 59.54 -54.25
CA HIS A 197 -32.29 60.23 -52.94
C HIS A 197 -33.45 59.88 -51.97
N GLY A 198 -33.35 60.09 -50.65
CA GLY A 198 -32.24 60.57 -49.81
C GLY A 198 -32.71 61.13 -48.44
N ASP A 199 -31.75 61.32 -47.51
CA ASP A 199 -31.62 62.24 -46.34
C ASP A 199 -32.85 62.81 -45.59
N ASP A 200 -32.85 63.03 -44.26
CA ASP A 200 -31.97 62.60 -43.14
C ASP A 200 -32.66 62.97 -41.79
N ALA A 201 -32.17 62.48 -40.65
CA ALA A 201 -32.65 62.84 -39.30
C ALA A 201 -31.84 64.01 -38.66
N PRO A 202 -32.49 64.98 -37.98
CA PRO A 202 -31.86 66.29 -37.73
C PRO A 202 -30.99 66.40 -36.47
N ALA A 203 -29.85 67.10 -36.59
CA ALA A 203 -29.04 67.60 -35.48
C ALA A 203 -29.29 69.11 -35.20
N LYS A 204 -29.22 69.54 -33.92
CA LYS A 204 -29.46 70.94 -33.49
C LYS A 204 -28.16 71.70 -33.19
N THR A 205 -28.01 72.93 -33.70
CA THR A 205 -27.14 73.96 -33.08
C THR A 205 -27.75 75.39 -33.16
N SER A 206 -27.24 76.26 -32.27
CA SER A 206 -27.71 77.62 -31.90
C SER A 206 -27.58 78.72 -32.99
N GLY A 207 -28.47 79.75 -33.00
CA GLY A 207 -28.51 80.80 -34.06
C GLY A 207 -28.78 82.29 -33.72
N LYS A 208 -29.56 82.65 -32.67
CA LYS A 208 -29.72 84.03 -32.09
C LYS A 208 -30.34 85.21 -32.93
N LYS A 209 -31.48 85.73 -32.40
CA LYS A 209 -32.02 87.13 -32.46
C LYS A 209 -32.69 87.69 -33.73
N LEU A 210 -33.60 88.65 -33.46
CA LEU A 210 -34.52 89.41 -34.37
C LEU A 210 -35.72 88.58 -34.88
N LYS A 211 -36.95 89.10 -34.92
CA LYS A 211 -37.60 90.29 -34.31
C LYS A 211 -39.10 89.96 -34.12
N ASN A 212 -39.84 90.70 -33.28
CA ASN A 212 -41.27 90.49 -33.01
C ASN A 212 -42.10 90.27 -34.29
N GLU A 213 -43.04 89.32 -34.27
CA GLU A 213 -44.46 89.67 -34.07
C GLU A 213 -45.32 88.45 -33.70
N THR A 214 -46.20 88.66 -32.71
CA THR A 214 -47.32 87.78 -32.39
C THR A 214 -48.55 88.66 -32.28
N ASP A 215 -49.47 88.59 -33.25
CA ASP A 215 -50.90 88.64 -32.91
C ASP A 215 -51.78 87.97 -33.99
N LYS A 216 -53.03 87.72 -33.62
CA LYS A 216 -54.05 87.06 -34.43
C LYS A 216 -54.84 88.12 -35.21
N GLY A 217 -54.83 88.04 -36.54
CA GLY A 217 -55.68 88.86 -37.40
C GLY A 217 -57.18 88.63 -37.15
N ARG A 218 -57.79 89.42 -36.27
CA ARG A 218 -59.24 89.50 -36.04
C ARG A 218 -59.79 90.84 -36.54
N GLU A 219 -60.02 90.95 -37.84
CA GLU A 219 -61.01 91.86 -38.42
C GLU A 219 -61.59 91.17 -39.66
N ARG A 220 -62.89 90.82 -39.75
CA ARG A 220 -64.14 91.53 -39.43
C ARG A 220 -64.44 92.63 -40.45
N GLU A 221 -64.91 92.19 -41.62
CA GLU A 221 -65.59 93.03 -42.59
C GLU A 221 -66.65 93.91 -41.90
N ARG A 222 -66.67 95.21 -42.26
CA ARG A 222 -67.85 96.05 -42.04
C ARG A 222 -67.92 97.18 -43.06
N CYS A 223 -68.59 96.90 -44.16
CA CYS A 223 -68.95 97.89 -45.17
C CYS A 223 -69.81 99.01 -44.56
N SER A 224 -69.50 100.25 -44.89
CA SER A 224 -70.33 101.45 -44.68
C SER A 224 -69.69 102.63 -45.44
N PRO A 225 -70.48 103.61 -45.93
CA PRO A 225 -70.81 103.60 -47.37
C PRO A 225 -70.32 104.87 -48.09
N LEU A 226 -71.05 105.31 -49.13
CA LEU A 226 -70.75 106.43 -50.05
C LEU A 226 -69.70 106.06 -51.12
N GLY A 227 -69.77 106.57 -52.35
CA GLY A 227 -70.78 107.45 -52.96
C GLY A 227 -70.54 107.58 -54.48
N LEU A 228 -71.51 108.10 -55.25
CA LEU A 228 -71.36 108.25 -56.69
C LEU A 228 -70.32 109.32 -57.05
N ALA A 229 -69.54 109.06 -58.10
CA ALA A 229 -68.77 110.06 -58.86
C ALA A 229 -68.64 109.64 -60.34
N LEU A 230 -69.77 109.39 -61.01
CA LEU A 230 -69.81 109.41 -62.48
C LEU A 230 -69.82 110.88 -62.92
N SER A 231 -68.94 111.27 -63.84
CA SER A 231 -68.96 112.64 -64.36
C SER A 231 -70.20 112.86 -65.21
N GLU A 232 -70.85 114.00 -65.01
CA GLU A 232 -72.12 114.37 -65.65
C GLU A 232 -71.98 114.63 -67.17
N GLU A 233 -70.74 114.82 -67.64
CA GLU A 233 -70.41 115.21 -69.01
C GLU A 233 -70.46 114.05 -70.02
N GLU A 234 -70.09 112.82 -69.62
CA GLU A 234 -70.08 111.66 -70.53
C GLU A 234 -71.50 111.14 -70.83
N ALA A 235 -72.42 111.25 -69.86
CA ALA A 235 -73.83 110.91 -70.03
C ALA A 235 -74.53 111.81 -71.07
N VAL A 236 -74.18 113.09 -71.11
CA VAL A 236 -74.70 114.06 -72.10
C VAL A 236 -74.18 113.73 -73.51
N SER A 237 -72.92 113.31 -73.64
CA SER A 237 -72.34 112.93 -74.94
C SER A 237 -73.00 111.69 -75.54
N VAL A 238 -73.29 110.66 -74.73
CA VAL A 238 -74.03 109.47 -75.18
C VAL A 238 -75.48 109.81 -75.54
N ALA A 239 -76.14 110.70 -74.79
CA ALA A 239 -77.48 111.19 -75.08
C ALA A 239 -77.57 112.03 -76.38
N ALA A 240 -76.47 112.64 -76.82
CA ALA A 240 -76.38 113.29 -78.13
C ALA A 240 -76.27 112.25 -79.26
N VAL A 241 -75.33 111.31 -79.17
CA VAL A 241 -75.10 110.29 -80.22
C VAL A 241 -76.31 109.37 -80.44
N LEU A 242 -77.06 109.03 -79.39
CA LEU A 242 -78.29 108.24 -79.50
C LEU A 242 -79.45 109.01 -80.16
N ARG A 243 -79.48 110.35 -80.07
CA ARG A 243 -80.49 111.19 -80.70
C ARG A 243 -80.32 111.28 -82.23
N GLU A 244 -79.10 111.06 -82.72
CA GLU A 244 -78.74 111.26 -84.13
C GLU A 244 -78.88 110.00 -85.00
N LYS A 245 -78.81 108.79 -84.41
CA LYS A 245 -78.77 107.51 -85.15
C LYS A 245 -80.08 106.72 -85.23
N SER A 246 -81.16 107.12 -84.55
CA SER A 246 -82.48 106.46 -84.68
C SER A 246 -83.66 107.41 -84.40
N PRO A 247 -84.11 108.19 -85.41
CA PRO A 247 -85.24 109.10 -85.23
C PRO A 247 -86.56 108.38 -84.88
N SER A 248 -86.76 107.16 -85.39
CA SER A 248 -88.01 106.41 -85.25
C SER A 248 -88.21 105.73 -83.88
N ALA A 249 -87.16 105.56 -83.07
CA ALA A 249 -87.28 104.99 -81.72
C ALA A 249 -87.78 106.03 -80.70
N LEU A 250 -87.26 107.26 -80.76
CA LEU A 250 -87.72 108.37 -79.91
C LEU A 250 -89.16 108.76 -80.24
N ASP A 251 -89.54 108.75 -81.52
CA ASP A 251 -90.92 109.02 -81.95
C ASP A 251 -91.93 107.95 -81.49
N ALA A 252 -91.49 106.71 -81.22
CA ALA A 252 -92.35 105.70 -80.63
C ALA A 252 -92.62 106.00 -79.14
N TRP A 253 -91.61 106.44 -78.39
CA TRP A 253 -91.73 106.75 -76.96
C TRP A 253 -92.50 108.06 -76.70
N HIS A 254 -92.25 109.11 -77.49
CA HIS A 254 -92.97 110.39 -77.34
C HIS A 254 -94.43 110.33 -77.79
N ARG A 255 -94.85 109.35 -78.59
CA ARG A 255 -96.26 109.16 -78.98
C ARG A 255 -97.09 108.34 -77.97
N SER A 256 -96.47 107.61 -77.04
CA SER A 256 -97.20 106.94 -75.94
C SER A 256 -97.53 107.85 -74.75
N ALA A 257 -97.02 109.09 -74.73
CA ALA A 257 -97.09 109.99 -73.57
C ALA A 257 -98.05 111.20 -73.76
N ALA A 258 -99.16 111.02 -74.48
CA ALA A 258 -99.99 112.16 -74.94
C ALA A 258 -101.52 111.94 -74.92
N LYS A 259 -102.09 111.41 -73.82
CA LYS A 259 -103.47 111.70 -73.34
C LYS A 259 -103.78 111.06 -71.98
N CYS A 260 -104.50 111.81 -71.14
CA CYS A 260 -105.00 111.45 -69.80
C CYS A 260 -103.92 111.27 -68.71
N ASP A 261 -104.37 111.31 -67.45
CA ASP A 261 -103.59 111.67 -66.25
C ASP A 261 -103.36 110.47 -65.31
N PRO A 262 -102.10 110.18 -64.94
CA PRO A 262 -101.79 109.33 -63.77
C PRO A 262 -100.63 109.84 -62.90
N LEU A 263 -100.23 111.13 -62.97
CA LEU A 263 -98.92 111.57 -62.43
C LEU A 263 -98.81 111.39 -60.90
N ALA A 264 -99.92 111.59 -60.17
CA ALA A 264 -99.99 111.41 -58.72
C ALA A 264 -99.90 109.92 -58.31
N GLN A 265 -100.47 109.02 -59.10
CA GLN A 265 -100.47 107.59 -58.81
C GLN A 265 -99.06 107.00 -58.97
N GLN A 266 -98.32 107.43 -60.00
CA GLN A 266 -96.92 107.03 -60.17
C GLN A 266 -96.00 107.55 -59.05
N LEU A 267 -96.29 108.72 -58.46
CA LEU A 267 -95.60 109.20 -57.26
C LEU A 267 -95.93 108.34 -56.04
N GLN A 268 -97.21 108.07 -55.78
CA GLN A 268 -97.66 107.23 -54.66
C GLN A 268 -97.11 105.80 -54.73
N GLU A 269 -97.00 105.23 -55.94
CA GLU A 269 -96.36 103.92 -56.16
C GLU A 269 -94.85 103.95 -55.91
N ARG A 270 -94.15 105.04 -56.26
CA ARG A 270 -92.72 105.23 -55.93
C ARG A 270 -92.48 105.44 -54.44
N GLU A 271 -93.34 106.19 -53.74
CA GLU A 271 -93.28 106.33 -52.29
C GLU A 271 -93.52 104.98 -51.59
N ARG A 272 -94.48 104.19 -52.07
CA ARG A 272 -94.78 102.85 -51.54
C ARG A 272 -93.59 101.88 -51.73
N LEU A 273 -92.95 101.91 -52.90
CA LEU A 273 -91.73 101.15 -53.16
C LEU A 273 -90.54 101.62 -52.31
N LEU A 274 -90.45 102.93 -52.01
CA LEU A 274 -89.46 103.44 -51.06
C LEU A 274 -89.72 102.94 -49.64
N THR A 275 -90.98 102.88 -49.19
CA THR A 275 -91.31 102.31 -47.87
C THR A 275 -91.01 100.82 -47.78
N THR A 276 -91.32 100.02 -48.80
CA THR A 276 -90.97 98.57 -48.77
C THR A 276 -89.46 98.37 -48.80
N LEU A 277 -88.70 99.14 -49.58
CA LEU A 277 -87.23 99.07 -49.57
C LEU A 277 -86.63 99.54 -48.23
N GLN A 278 -87.24 100.51 -47.56
CA GLN A 278 -86.84 100.96 -46.22
C GLN A 278 -87.11 99.90 -45.14
N GLU A 279 -88.24 99.18 -45.25
CA GLU A 279 -88.59 98.04 -44.38
C GLU A 279 -87.68 96.84 -44.65
N GLU A 280 -87.46 96.46 -45.91
CA GLU A 280 -86.53 95.41 -46.32
C GLU A 280 -85.09 95.71 -45.88
N ALA A 281 -84.63 96.96 -46.02
CA ALA A 281 -83.32 97.39 -45.51
C ALA A 281 -83.24 97.32 -43.98
N SER A 282 -84.35 97.57 -43.27
CA SER A 282 -84.43 97.44 -41.81
C SER A 282 -84.41 95.97 -41.37
N ILE A 283 -85.15 95.09 -42.05
CA ILE A 283 -85.13 93.64 -41.85
C ILE A 283 -83.74 93.06 -42.18
N ALA A 284 -83.09 93.52 -43.25
CA ALA A 284 -81.73 93.12 -43.59
C ALA A 284 -80.71 93.58 -42.53
N LYS A 285 -80.83 94.82 -42.03
CA LYS A 285 -80.02 95.36 -40.94
C LYS A 285 -80.21 94.60 -39.62
N GLU A 286 -81.44 94.17 -39.31
CA GLU A 286 -81.74 93.33 -38.14
C GLU A 286 -81.18 91.90 -38.30
N LYS A 287 -81.33 91.27 -39.47
CA LYS A 287 -80.71 89.97 -39.80
C LYS A 287 -79.19 90.04 -39.70
N VAL A 288 -78.55 91.09 -40.23
CA VAL A 288 -77.10 91.31 -40.10
C VAL A 288 -76.67 91.54 -38.64
N LYS A 289 -77.50 92.20 -37.82
CA LYS A 289 -77.27 92.36 -36.37
C LYS A 289 -77.37 91.02 -35.64
N HIS A 290 -78.37 90.19 -35.96
CA HIS A 290 -78.56 88.85 -35.39
C HIS A 290 -77.40 87.91 -35.75
N LEU A 291 -77.07 87.78 -37.04
CA LEU A 291 -75.92 87.02 -37.53
C LEU A 291 -74.59 87.53 -36.94
N SER A 292 -74.45 88.84 -36.72
CA SER A 292 -73.28 89.43 -36.03
C SER A 292 -73.18 89.01 -34.55
N GLN A 293 -74.29 88.71 -33.89
CA GLN A 293 -74.34 88.22 -32.51
C GLN A 293 -74.09 86.71 -32.46
N GLU A 294 -74.70 85.92 -33.34
CA GLU A 294 -74.46 84.48 -33.46
C GLU A 294 -72.98 84.18 -33.78
N LEU A 295 -72.41 84.90 -34.75
CA LEU A 295 -70.98 84.82 -35.07
C LEU A 295 -70.08 85.19 -33.89
N GLN A 296 -70.53 86.07 -32.99
CA GLN A 296 -69.79 86.43 -31.78
C GLN A 296 -69.91 85.34 -30.69
N VAL A 297 -71.07 84.71 -30.56
CA VAL A 297 -71.29 83.56 -29.65
C VAL A 297 -70.47 82.36 -30.11
N GLU A 298 -70.50 82.00 -31.39
CA GLU A 298 -69.65 80.92 -31.89
C GLU A 298 -68.16 81.28 -31.82
N LYS A 299 -67.76 82.55 -31.99
CA LYS A 299 -66.38 83.00 -31.72
C LYS A 299 -65.97 82.99 -30.24
N GLN A 300 -66.90 82.77 -29.31
CA GLN A 300 -66.61 82.48 -27.90
C GLN A 300 -66.63 80.97 -27.63
N LYS A 301 -67.59 80.22 -28.19
CA LYS A 301 -67.71 78.76 -28.06
C LYS A 301 -66.52 78.02 -28.68
N THR A 302 -66.15 78.37 -29.92
CA THR A 302 -64.89 77.91 -30.54
C THR A 302 -63.66 78.31 -29.71
N GLY A 303 -63.61 79.55 -29.20
CA GLY A 303 -62.52 80.01 -28.33
C GLY A 303 -62.36 79.20 -27.04
N ARG A 304 -63.48 78.75 -26.43
CA ARG A 304 -63.47 77.84 -25.27
C ARG A 304 -63.01 76.43 -25.66
N ALA A 305 -63.49 75.90 -26.79
CA ALA A 305 -63.04 74.60 -27.30
C ALA A 305 -61.54 74.59 -27.62
N GLU A 306 -61.01 75.64 -28.27
CA GLU A 306 -59.56 75.78 -28.50
C GLU A 306 -58.76 75.95 -27.19
N ALA A 307 -59.37 76.51 -26.13
CA ALA A 307 -58.70 76.62 -24.82
C ALA A 307 -58.58 75.24 -24.17
N MET A 308 -59.70 74.51 -24.09
CA MET A 308 -59.75 73.12 -23.60
C MET A 308 -58.78 72.21 -24.36
N LEU A 309 -58.71 72.29 -25.70
CA LEU A 309 -57.78 71.49 -26.50
C LEU A 309 -56.30 71.87 -26.27
N ARG A 310 -56.00 73.13 -25.95
CA ARG A 310 -54.63 73.54 -25.55
C ARG A 310 -54.27 73.04 -24.16
N GLU A 311 -55.23 73.05 -23.24
CA GLU A 311 -55.06 72.56 -21.88
C GLU A 311 -54.87 71.03 -21.85
N GLN A 312 -55.71 70.27 -22.57
CA GLN A 312 -55.54 68.84 -22.79
C GLN A 312 -54.18 68.51 -23.43
N ARG A 313 -53.75 69.27 -24.45
CA ARG A 313 -52.42 69.07 -25.03
C ARG A 313 -51.30 69.38 -24.02
N GLY A 314 -51.46 70.41 -23.19
CA GLY A 314 -50.53 70.75 -22.11
C GLY A 314 -50.51 69.73 -20.96
N ALA A 315 -51.59 68.99 -20.74
CA ALA A 315 -51.63 67.84 -19.84
C ALA A 315 -50.88 66.65 -20.44
N LEU A 316 -51.18 66.28 -21.68
CA LEU A 316 -50.49 65.20 -22.41
C LEU A 316 -48.99 65.47 -22.59
N GLU A 317 -48.58 66.72 -22.84
CA GLU A 317 -47.16 67.14 -22.89
C GLU A 317 -46.45 66.91 -21.53
N LYS A 318 -47.15 67.14 -20.39
CA LYS A 318 -46.62 66.85 -19.05
C LYS A 318 -46.58 65.35 -18.76
N GLU A 319 -47.64 64.61 -19.06
CA GLU A 319 -47.71 63.16 -18.88
C GLU A 319 -46.63 62.45 -19.69
N LEU A 320 -46.39 62.87 -20.93
CA LEU A 320 -45.32 62.34 -21.77
C LEU A 320 -43.94 62.69 -21.21
N SER A 321 -43.74 63.89 -20.65
CA SER A 321 -42.51 64.24 -19.92
C SER A 321 -42.29 63.41 -18.65
N VAL A 322 -43.35 63.12 -17.89
CA VAL A 322 -43.30 62.25 -16.71
C VAL A 322 -42.98 60.82 -17.14
N MET A 323 -43.67 60.29 -18.14
CA MET A 323 -43.42 58.97 -18.73
C MET A 323 -41.98 58.84 -19.24
N GLN A 324 -41.45 59.85 -19.93
CA GLN A 324 -40.07 59.88 -20.41
C GLN A 324 -39.07 59.84 -19.25
N SER A 325 -39.30 60.62 -18.19
CA SER A 325 -38.45 60.60 -16.98
C SER A 325 -38.50 59.24 -16.25
N LYS A 326 -39.68 58.62 -16.17
CA LYS A 326 -39.92 57.30 -15.55
C LYS A 326 -39.27 56.17 -16.35
N ALA A 327 -39.31 56.25 -17.68
CA ALA A 327 -38.59 55.35 -18.58
C ALA A 327 -37.07 55.51 -18.47
N GLN A 328 -36.57 56.76 -18.39
CA GLN A 328 -35.14 57.02 -18.23
C GLN A 328 -34.61 56.56 -16.85
N GLY A 329 -35.40 56.70 -15.78
CA GLY A 329 -35.11 56.14 -14.46
C GLY A 329 -35.08 54.61 -14.48
N SER A 330 -36.12 53.97 -15.03
CA SER A 330 -36.19 52.51 -15.20
C SER A 330 -35.01 51.96 -16.00
N TYR A 331 -34.55 52.66 -17.05
CA TYR A 331 -33.37 52.27 -17.81
C TYR A 331 -32.06 52.35 -16.99
N GLN A 332 -31.92 53.35 -16.10
CA GLN A 332 -30.79 53.44 -15.18
C GLN A 332 -30.83 52.36 -14.08
N GLU A 333 -32.01 52.04 -13.56
CA GLU A 333 -32.21 50.94 -12.61
C GLU A 333 -31.89 49.58 -13.27
N ALA A 334 -32.34 49.37 -14.52
CA ALA A 334 -32.04 48.18 -15.30
C ALA A 334 -30.53 48.03 -15.57
N GLN A 335 -29.84 49.09 -15.97
CA GLN A 335 -28.37 49.08 -16.09
C GLN A 335 -27.69 48.80 -14.73
N GLY A 336 -28.18 49.39 -13.64
CA GLY A 336 -27.69 49.13 -12.30
C GLY A 336 -27.86 47.67 -11.84
N MET A 337 -28.96 47.03 -12.24
CA MET A 337 -29.19 45.60 -12.00
C MET A 337 -28.32 44.73 -12.92
N GLN A 338 -28.17 45.08 -14.19
CA GLN A 338 -27.29 44.37 -15.13
C GLN A 338 -25.83 44.36 -14.64
N MET A 339 -25.32 45.49 -14.14
CA MET A 339 -23.98 45.56 -13.54
C MET A 339 -23.84 44.69 -12.29
N LYS A 340 -24.88 44.56 -11.46
CA LYS A 340 -24.87 43.64 -10.31
C LYS A 340 -24.87 42.17 -10.75
N PHE A 341 -25.66 41.82 -11.77
CA PHE A 341 -25.64 40.46 -12.35
C PHE A 341 -24.29 40.12 -12.98
N GLN A 342 -23.65 41.08 -13.66
CA GLN A 342 -22.29 40.95 -14.18
C GLN A 342 -21.29 40.66 -13.03
N GLN A 343 -21.35 41.46 -11.96
CA GLN A 343 -20.46 41.32 -10.81
C GLN A 343 -20.69 40.03 -10.01
N LEU A 344 -21.93 39.55 -9.91
CA LEU A 344 -22.26 38.24 -9.31
C LEU A 344 -21.78 37.07 -10.19
N ARG A 345 -21.88 37.18 -11.52
CA ARG A 345 -21.28 36.22 -12.46
C ARG A 345 -19.77 36.14 -12.28
N GLU A 346 -19.06 37.28 -12.27
CA GLU A 346 -17.61 37.33 -12.06
C GLU A 346 -17.18 36.72 -10.71
N GLN A 347 -17.99 36.90 -9.65
CA GLN A 347 -17.75 36.27 -8.35
C GLN A 347 -17.95 34.74 -8.37
N LEU A 348 -19.00 34.26 -9.04
CA LEU A 348 -19.28 32.83 -9.20
C LEU A 348 -18.26 32.15 -10.12
N GLU A 349 -17.91 32.75 -11.25
CA GLU A 349 -16.85 32.31 -12.16
C GLU A 349 -15.49 32.26 -11.43
N GLY A 350 -15.20 33.24 -10.57
CA GLY A 350 -14.05 33.24 -9.68
C GLY A 350 -14.06 32.12 -8.61
N GLN A 351 -15.23 31.74 -8.08
CA GLN A 351 -15.38 30.56 -7.22
C GLN A 351 -15.19 29.26 -8.00
N ILE A 352 -15.81 29.13 -9.17
CA ILE A 352 -15.69 27.96 -10.05
C ILE A 352 -14.24 27.75 -10.46
N GLY A 353 -13.50 28.82 -10.82
CA GLY A 353 -12.08 28.74 -11.15
C GLY A 353 -11.21 28.24 -9.98
N ARG A 354 -11.49 28.68 -8.75
CA ARG A 354 -10.80 28.15 -7.55
C ARG A 354 -11.14 26.68 -7.29
N LEU A 355 -12.41 26.31 -7.35
CA LEU A 355 -12.83 24.91 -7.20
C LEU A 355 -12.25 24.01 -8.31
N GLN A 356 -12.12 24.51 -9.54
CA GLN A 356 -11.45 23.79 -10.63
C GLN A 356 -9.95 23.63 -10.39
N GLN A 357 -9.27 24.65 -9.83
CA GLN A 357 -7.87 24.59 -9.43
C GLN A 357 -7.65 23.60 -8.27
N GLU A 358 -8.50 23.64 -7.24
CA GLU A 358 -8.49 22.71 -6.11
C GLU A 358 -8.74 21.27 -6.58
N ASN A 359 -9.72 21.04 -7.47
CA ASN A 359 -9.93 19.75 -8.12
C ASN A 359 -8.82 19.36 -9.12
N GLY A 360 -7.98 20.30 -9.57
CA GLY A 360 -6.73 20.02 -10.27
C GLY A 360 -5.71 19.44 -9.30
N ILE A 361 -5.36 20.21 -8.26
CA ILE A 361 -4.41 19.83 -7.22
C ILE A 361 -4.77 18.48 -6.56
N LEU A 362 -6.06 18.22 -6.31
CA LEU A 362 -6.52 16.94 -5.76
C LEU A 362 -6.34 15.77 -6.75
N ARG A 363 -6.55 15.98 -8.06
CA ARG A 363 -6.27 14.94 -9.07
C ARG A 363 -4.77 14.71 -9.24
N ASP A 364 -3.96 15.76 -9.20
CA ASP A 364 -2.50 15.65 -9.26
C ASP A 364 -1.95 14.95 -8.00
N ALA A 365 -2.52 15.22 -6.82
CA ALA A 365 -2.18 14.55 -5.57
C ALA A 365 -2.59 13.06 -5.59
N VAL A 366 -3.80 12.72 -6.07
CA VAL A 366 -4.25 11.34 -6.23
C VAL A 366 -3.41 10.58 -7.27
N SER A 367 -3.08 11.21 -8.40
CA SER A 367 -2.20 10.60 -9.41
C SER A 367 -0.80 10.36 -8.87
N ASN A 368 -0.20 11.33 -8.18
CA ASN A 368 1.10 11.16 -7.52
C ASN A 368 1.07 10.08 -6.43
N ALA A 369 -0.03 9.97 -5.66
CA ALA A 369 -0.21 8.92 -4.68
C ALA A 369 -0.33 7.52 -5.33
N SER A 370 -1.06 7.41 -6.45
CA SER A 370 -1.15 6.17 -7.24
C SER A 370 0.22 5.77 -7.78
N ASN A 371 0.89 6.69 -8.49
CA ASN A 371 2.23 6.49 -9.04
C ASN A 371 3.25 6.09 -7.94
N GLN A 372 3.17 6.69 -6.75
CA GLN A 372 4.03 6.33 -5.62
C GLN A 372 3.68 4.96 -5.04
N MET A 373 2.40 4.59 -4.96
CA MET A 373 1.96 3.27 -4.51
C MET A 373 2.37 2.17 -5.49
N GLU A 374 2.14 2.38 -6.78
CA GLU A 374 2.56 1.49 -7.87
C GLU A 374 4.09 1.34 -7.91
N SER A 375 4.84 2.44 -7.71
CA SER A 375 6.30 2.38 -7.60
C SER A 375 6.78 1.63 -6.36
N LYS A 376 6.06 1.69 -5.23
CA LYS A 376 6.37 0.89 -4.02
C LYS A 376 6.08 -0.58 -4.27
N GLN A 377 4.90 -0.92 -4.79
CA GLN A 377 4.53 -2.29 -5.12
C GLN A 377 5.48 -2.91 -6.17
N ALA A 378 5.92 -2.14 -7.17
CA ALA A 378 6.92 -2.59 -8.13
C ALA A 378 8.30 -2.83 -7.48
N ALA A 379 8.71 -1.98 -6.53
CA ALA A 379 9.94 -2.18 -5.77
C ALA A 379 9.86 -3.42 -4.85
N GLU A 380 8.74 -3.64 -4.16
CA GLU A 380 8.46 -4.81 -3.32
C GLU A 380 8.40 -6.11 -4.14
N LEU A 381 7.71 -6.10 -5.28
CA LEU A 381 7.70 -7.24 -6.22
C LEU A 381 9.10 -7.56 -6.75
N ASN A 382 9.92 -6.55 -7.05
CA ASN A 382 11.30 -6.77 -7.49
C ASN A 382 12.21 -7.24 -6.33
N LYS A 383 11.98 -6.78 -5.10
CA LYS A 383 12.64 -7.29 -3.89
C LYS A 383 12.30 -8.77 -3.67
N LEU A 384 11.01 -9.13 -3.68
CA LEU A 384 10.56 -10.53 -3.54
C LEU A 384 11.10 -11.41 -4.67
N ARG A 385 11.14 -10.93 -5.92
CA ARG A 385 11.79 -11.65 -7.04
C ARG A 385 13.29 -11.86 -6.79
N SER A 386 13.98 -10.86 -6.24
CA SER A 386 15.40 -10.97 -5.88
C SER A 386 15.63 -11.93 -4.70
N GLU A 387 14.72 -11.98 -3.73
CA GLU A 387 14.76 -12.90 -2.59
C GLU A 387 14.47 -14.34 -3.05
N CYS A 388 13.49 -14.56 -3.92
CA CYS A 388 13.25 -15.87 -4.56
C CYS A 388 14.46 -16.32 -5.41
N ALA A 389 15.11 -15.40 -6.14
CA ALA A 389 16.33 -15.70 -6.89
C ALA A 389 17.52 -16.04 -5.98
N GLY A 390 17.65 -15.31 -4.85
CA GLY A 390 18.63 -15.60 -3.81
C GLY A 390 18.43 -16.99 -3.20
N LEU A 391 17.20 -17.30 -2.75
CA LEU A 391 16.83 -18.59 -2.17
C LEU A 391 16.99 -19.76 -3.17
N MET A 392 16.64 -19.57 -4.46
CA MET A 392 16.91 -20.57 -5.49
C MET A 392 18.42 -20.81 -5.69
N LYS A 393 19.24 -19.74 -5.63
CA LYS A 393 20.69 -19.88 -5.69
C LYS A 393 21.24 -20.57 -4.45
N GLU A 394 20.81 -20.20 -3.25
CA GLU A 394 21.24 -20.83 -1.99
C GLU A 394 20.85 -22.31 -1.92
N LEU A 395 19.65 -22.66 -2.42
CA LEU A 395 19.22 -24.05 -2.57
C LEU A 395 20.12 -24.82 -3.55
N GLY A 396 20.51 -24.20 -4.67
CA GLY A 396 21.48 -24.77 -5.61
C GLY A 396 22.88 -24.94 -5.03
N ASP A 397 23.42 -23.89 -4.39
CA ASP A 397 24.73 -23.89 -3.72
C ASP A 397 24.76 -24.95 -2.59
N ASN A 398 23.67 -25.11 -1.83
CA ASN A 398 23.57 -26.13 -0.76
C ASN A 398 23.35 -27.54 -1.33
N SER A 399 22.62 -27.71 -2.43
CA SER A 399 22.52 -29.00 -3.13
C SER A 399 23.88 -29.45 -3.69
N GLY A 400 24.67 -28.50 -4.23
CA GLY A 400 26.04 -28.74 -4.68
C GLY A 400 26.97 -29.15 -3.54
N LYS A 401 26.92 -28.46 -2.38
CA LYS A 401 27.65 -28.86 -1.17
C LYS A 401 27.25 -30.26 -0.71
N LEU A 402 25.95 -30.59 -0.67
CA LEU A 402 25.47 -31.90 -0.25
C LEU A 402 25.95 -33.02 -1.20
N GLN A 403 25.99 -32.77 -2.52
CA GLN A 403 26.61 -33.71 -3.47
C GLN A 403 28.14 -33.84 -3.24
N GLN A 404 28.83 -32.75 -2.93
CA GLN A 404 30.27 -32.78 -2.62
C GLN A 404 30.55 -33.56 -1.34
N GLU A 405 29.74 -33.38 -0.29
CA GLU A 405 29.79 -34.14 0.96
C GLU A 405 29.47 -35.62 0.73
N GLU A 406 28.46 -35.95 -0.09
CA GLU A 406 28.19 -37.34 -0.49
C GLU A 406 29.40 -37.99 -1.20
N LEU A 407 30.07 -37.26 -2.10
CA LEU A 407 31.26 -37.76 -2.81
C LEU A 407 32.44 -37.94 -1.85
N GLN A 408 32.67 -37.00 -0.93
CA GLN A 408 33.66 -37.15 0.13
C GLN A 408 33.34 -38.34 1.04
N ARG A 409 32.07 -38.51 1.44
CA ARG A 409 31.61 -39.64 2.26
C ARG A 409 31.84 -40.97 1.55
N LYS A 410 31.54 -41.05 0.25
CA LYS A 410 31.79 -42.24 -0.59
C LYS A 410 33.29 -42.52 -0.72
N SER A 411 34.13 -41.49 -0.89
CA SER A 411 35.59 -41.63 -0.92
C SER A 411 36.16 -42.14 0.41
N LEU A 412 35.71 -41.58 1.53
CA LEU A 412 36.06 -42.06 2.88
C LEU A 412 35.57 -43.49 3.12
N GLU A 413 34.35 -43.83 2.70
CA GLU A 413 33.80 -45.18 2.83
C GLU A 413 34.62 -46.22 2.05
N VAL A 414 35.11 -45.88 0.85
CA VAL A 414 36.04 -46.71 0.07
C VAL A 414 37.39 -46.85 0.78
N ASN A 415 37.93 -45.76 1.34
CA ASN A 415 39.18 -45.80 2.11
C ASN A 415 39.04 -46.68 3.37
N TYR A 416 37.97 -46.53 4.14
CA TYR A 416 37.67 -47.39 5.29
C TYR A 416 37.52 -48.86 4.88
N LYS A 417 36.80 -49.16 3.79
CA LYS A 417 36.70 -50.53 3.25
C LYS A 417 38.07 -51.10 2.87
N GLN A 418 38.92 -50.31 2.21
CA GLN A 418 40.29 -50.71 1.86
C GLN A 418 41.15 -50.98 3.10
N ASN A 419 41.06 -50.14 4.14
CA ASN A 419 41.79 -50.31 5.39
C ASN A 419 41.31 -51.54 6.17
N VAL A 420 39.99 -51.80 6.21
CA VAL A 420 39.41 -53.02 6.79
C VAL A 420 39.94 -54.25 6.05
N SER A 421 39.91 -54.28 4.71
CA SER A 421 40.45 -55.44 3.97
C SER A 421 41.96 -55.61 4.10
N GLN A 422 42.74 -54.54 4.32
CA GLN A 422 44.16 -54.66 4.69
C GLN A 422 44.34 -55.27 6.08
N LEU A 423 43.55 -54.86 7.07
CA LEU A 423 43.59 -55.43 8.43
C LEU A 423 43.11 -56.88 8.45
N GLU A 424 42.08 -57.24 7.67
CA GLU A 424 41.64 -58.62 7.45
C GLU A 424 42.76 -59.46 6.83
N ALA A 425 43.44 -58.96 5.80
CA ALA A 425 44.58 -59.65 5.19
C ALA A 425 45.75 -59.85 6.18
N GLN A 426 46.08 -58.83 6.98
CA GLN A 426 47.09 -58.94 8.04
C GLN A 426 46.68 -59.97 9.12
N LEU A 427 45.41 -60.01 9.51
CA LEU A 427 44.88 -60.98 10.46
C LEU A 427 44.98 -62.42 9.92
N GLN A 428 44.65 -62.64 8.65
CA GLN A 428 44.79 -63.96 8.03
C GLN A 428 46.26 -64.38 7.88
N ASP A 429 47.15 -63.45 7.52
CA ASP A 429 48.58 -63.77 7.41
C ASP A 429 49.23 -64.01 8.79
N ALA A 430 48.76 -63.33 9.84
CA ALA A 430 49.13 -63.60 11.23
C ALA A 430 48.64 -64.98 11.71
N LYS A 431 47.41 -65.37 11.37
CA LYS A 431 46.89 -66.73 11.64
C LYS A 431 47.71 -67.80 10.93
N ARG A 432 47.98 -67.63 9.64
CA ARG A 432 48.83 -68.55 8.85
C ARG A 432 50.21 -68.72 9.49
N ARG A 433 50.86 -67.63 9.91
CA ARG A 433 52.15 -67.68 10.62
C ARG A 433 52.06 -68.37 11.98
N TRP A 434 50.94 -68.23 12.69
CA TRP A 434 50.71 -68.92 13.96
C TRP A 434 50.47 -70.42 13.77
N GLU A 435 49.72 -70.81 12.75
CA GLU A 435 49.55 -72.21 12.32
C GLU A 435 50.89 -72.82 11.87
N GLU A 436 51.71 -72.07 11.12
CA GLU A 436 53.08 -72.48 10.73
C GLU A 436 53.99 -72.65 11.96
N LEU A 437 53.93 -71.76 12.95
CA LEU A 437 54.65 -71.90 14.23
C LEU A 437 54.14 -73.08 15.06
N GLN A 438 52.83 -73.33 15.10
CA GLN A 438 52.25 -74.49 15.78
C GLN A 438 52.71 -75.81 15.13
N ASN A 439 52.71 -75.87 13.79
CA ASN A 439 53.22 -77.01 13.03
C ASN A 439 54.73 -77.21 13.23
N PHE A 440 55.52 -76.13 13.28
CA PHE A 440 56.94 -76.20 13.59
C PHE A 440 57.20 -76.71 15.01
N LEU A 441 56.51 -76.18 16.02
CA LEU A 441 56.59 -76.65 17.41
C LEU A 441 56.21 -78.14 17.52
N HIS A 442 55.17 -78.58 16.81
CA HIS A 442 54.80 -79.99 16.78
C HIS A 442 55.90 -80.85 16.13
N SER A 443 56.46 -80.41 14.99
CA SER A 443 57.59 -81.09 14.33
C SER A 443 58.79 -81.24 15.27
N VAL A 444 59.21 -80.14 15.91
CA VAL A 444 60.31 -80.11 16.90
C VAL A 444 60.01 -81.02 18.09
N ASN A 445 58.76 -81.14 18.54
CA ASN A 445 58.42 -82.09 19.60
C ASN A 445 58.56 -83.55 19.13
N THR A 446 58.14 -83.88 17.90
CA THR A 446 58.40 -85.25 17.37
C THR A 446 59.88 -85.52 17.14
N GLU A 447 60.70 -84.50 16.84
CA GLU A 447 62.16 -84.65 16.74
C GLU A 447 62.80 -84.83 18.12
N ARG A 448 62.34 -84.09 19.13
CA ARG A 448 62.71 -84.31 20.54
C ARG A 448 62.37 -85.73 20.99
N GLU A 449 61.17 -86.24 20.68
CA GLU A 449 60.75 -87.61 21.00
C GLU A 449 61.65 -88.66 20.31
N LYS A 450 61.96 -88.48 19.01
CA LYS A 450 62.90 -89.36 18.28
C LYS A 450 64.31 -89.32 18.88
N LEU A 451 64.82 -88.14 19.24
CA LEU A 451 66.13 -87.98 19.88
C LEU A 451 66.15 -88.57 21.30
N GLN A 452 65.05 -88.49 22.05
CA GLN A 452 64.91 -89.10 23.37
C GLN A 452 64.87 -90.63 23.27
N ALA A 453 64.19 -91.20 22.28
CA ALA A 453 64.24 -92.63 21.99
C ALA A 453 65.65 -93.09 21.57
N ALA A 454 66.34 -92.32 20.70
CA ALA A 454 67.71 -92.59 20.31
C ALA A 454 68.71 -92.48 21.49
N LYS A 455 68.49 -91.55 22.42
CA LYS A 455 69.25 -91.43 23.69
C LYS A 455 69.05 -92.69 24.55
N GLN A 456 67.81 -93.17 24.71
CA GLN A 456 67.52 -94.38 25.48
C GLN A 456 68.15 -95.64 24.85
N GLU A 457 68.10 -95.77 23.53
CA GLU A 457 68.77 -96.84 22.78
C GLU A 457 70.30 -96.79 22.99
N LEU A 458 70.93 -95.61 22.86
CA LEU A 458 72.37 -95.45 23.13
C LEU A 458 72.74 -95.70 24.59
N GLN A 459 71.89 -95.35 25.57
CA GLN A 459 72.10 -95.70 26.97
C GLN A 459 72.01 -97.23 27.19
N SER A 460 71.09 -97.92 26.51
CA SER A 460 70.99 -99.39 26.55
C SER A 460 72.22 -100.06 25.93
N GLN A 461 72.72 -99.53 24.80
CA GLN A 461 73.96 -100.00 24.18
C GLN A 461 75.19 -99.74 25.05
N LEU A 462 75.27 -98.57 25.71
CA LEU A 462 76.36 -98.26 26.64
C LEU A 462 76.37 -99.21 27.84
N LEU A 463 75.21 -99.45 28.47
CA LEU A 463 75.07 -100.44 29.56
C LEU A 463 75.47 -101.85 29.09
N GLY A 464 75.18 -102.21 27.84
CA GLY A 464 75.69 -103.43 27.20
C GLY A 464 77.22 -103.47 27.18
N VAL A 465 77.86 -102.44 26.61
CA VAL A 465 79.33 -102.32 26.52
C VAL A 465 80.00 -102.23 27.89
N GLU A 466 79.37 -101.60 28.88
CA GLU A 466 79.85 -101.58 30.27
C GLU A 466 79.78 -102.97 30.91
N SER A 467 78.73 -103.75 30.63
CA SER A 467 78.64 -105.14 31.09
C SER A 467 79.68 -106.05 30.43
N GLU A 468 79.97 -105.85 29.13
CA GLU A 468 81.05 -106.52 28.42
C GLU A 468 82.42 -106.11 28.96
N MET A 469 82.65 -104.81 29.21
CA MET A 469 83.89 -104.29 29.79
C MET A 469 84.09 -104.80 31.23
N SER A 470 83.02 -104.92 32.02
CA SER A 470 83.06 -105.52 33.35
C SER A 470 83.45 -107.00 33.29
N SER A 471 82.84 -107.77 32.37
CA SER A 471 83.21 -109.15 32.08
C SER A 471 84.68 -109.28 31.62
N LYS A 472 85.15 -108.38 30.76
CA LYS A 472 86.56 -108.28 30.35
C LYS A 472 87.49 -107.93 31.51
N ASN A 473 87.08 -107.06 32.43
CA ASN A 473 87.85 -106.75 33.63
C ASN A 473 87.92 -107.95 34.58
N GLN A 474 86.84 -108.71 34.73
CA GLN A 474 86.82 -109.97 35.48
C GLN A 474 87.79 -111.00 34.85
N GLU A 475 87.81 -111.09 33.52
CA GLU A 475 88.75 -111.93 32.74
C GLU A 475 90.22 -111.47 32.94
N ILE A 476 90.48 -110.16 32.88
CA ILE A 476 91.81 -109.57 33.15
C ILE A 476 92.26 -109.79 34.60
N GLN A 477 91.38 -109.65 35.60
CA GLN A 477 91.69 -109.94 37.00
C GLN A 477 92.04 -111.41 37.21
N ASN A 478 91.29 -112.33 36.58
CA ASN A 478 91.60 -113.76 36.60
C ASN A 478 92.97 -114.09 35.97
N LEU A 479 93.37 -113.36 34.92
CA LEU A 479 94.71 -113.48 34.31
C LEU A 479 95.80 -112.85 35.20
N HIS A 480 95.53 -111.71 35.82
CA HIS A 480 96.44 -111.05 36.76
C HIS A 480 96.73 -111.93 38.00
N SER A 481 95.71 -112.58 38.58
CA SER A 481 95.92 -113.52 39.69
C SER A 481 96.93 -114.61 39.31
N ARG A 482 96.73 -115.26 38.16
CA ARG A 482 97.64 -116.29 37.64
C ARG A 482 99.06 -115.77 37.38
N LEU A 483 99.19 -114.52 36.94
CA LEU A 483 100.50 -113.88 36.75
C LEU A 483 101.18 -113.64 38.11
N THR A 484 100.47 -113.12 39.11
CA THR A 484 100.98 -112.92 40.47
C THR A 484 101.46 -114.25 41.09
N ASP A 485 100.71 -115.34 40.93
CA ASP A 485 101.11 -116.68 41.39
C ASP A 485 102.46 -117.10 40.77
N THR A 486 102.69 -116.81 39.49
CA THR A 486 103.99 -117.08 38.85
C THR A 486 105.11 -116.14 39.32
N LEU A 487 104.83 -114.87 39.61
CA LEU A 487 105.83 -113.91 40.11
C LEU A 487 106.30 -114.26 41.53
N VAL A 488 105.39 -114.63 42.43
CA VAL A 488 105.75 -115.07 43.80
C VAL A 488 106.65 -116.32 43.75
N SER A 489 106.43 -117.22 42.78
CA SER A 489 107.32 -118.38 42.56
C SER A 489 108.74 -118.01 42.09
N LYS A 490 108.91 -116.84 41.47
CA LYS A 490 110.20 -116.29 41.01
C LYS A 490 110.95 -115.58 42.14
N GLU A 491 110.28 -114.74 42.93
CA GLU A 491 110.93 -113.97 44.00
C GLU A 491 111.51 -114.88 45.11
N GLN A 492 110.88 -116.04 45.36
CA GLN A 492 111.41 -117.07 46.27
C GLN A 492 112.73 -117.71 45.80
N LEU A 493 113.08 -117.61 44.51
CA LEU A 493 114.40 -117.98 43.99
C LEU A 493 115.41 -116.85 44.16
N GLU A 494 114.99 -115.59 43.96
CA GLU A 494 115.88 -114.42 43.94
C GLU A 494 116.33 -113.98 45.34
N HIS A 495 115.47 -114.05 46.37
CA HIS A 495 115.90 -113.81 47.76
C HIS A 495 117.02 -114.78 48.19
N LYS A 496 117.06 -115.99 47.63
CA LYS A 496 118.09 -117.01 47.90
C LYS A 496 119.47 -116.70 47.31
N VAL A 497 119.57 -115.61 46.53
CA VAL A 497 120.82 -115.10 45.94
C VAL A 497 121.29 -113.83 46.64
N MET A 498 120.38 -113.07 47.26
CA MET A 498 120.64 -111.73 47.79
C MET A 498 121.26 -111.71 49.20
N GLU A 499 121.10 -112.78 49.98
CA GLU A 499 121.60 -112.91 51.37
C GLU A 499 123.15 -112.93 51.50
N LEU A 500 123.89 -112.89 50.38
CA LEU A 500 125.34 -113.11 50.32
C LEU A 500 126.21 -111.87 50.06
N LEU A 501 125.65 -110.65 49.94
CA LEU A 501 126.34 -109.56 49.21
C LEU A 501 126.48 -108.15 49.86
N GLU A 502 125.89 -107.83 51.01
CA GLU A 502 125.91 -106.43 51.53
C GLU A 502 126.54 -106.25 52.93
N ALA A 503 127.56 -105.38 53.02
CA ALA A 503 128.10 -104.82 54.26
C ALA A 503 128.89 -103.49 54.04
N THR A 504 128.79 -102.55 55.00
CA THR A 504 129.68 -101.39 55.32
C THR A 504 129.59 -99.99 54.62
N HIS A 505 128.98 -99.00 55.33
CA HIS A 505 129.38 -97.62 55.80
C HIS A 505 130.25 -96.61 54.95
N HIS A 506 130.25 -95.25 55.10
CA HIS A 506 129.30 -94.19 55.61
C HIS A 506 129.71 -92.72 55.14
N THR A 507 129.62 -91.64 55.97
CA THR A 507 129.30 -90.24 55.54
C THR A 507 129.90 -89.05 56.40
N ARG A 508 129.55 -87.78 56.05
CA ARG A 508 129.71 -86.45 56.78
C ARG A 508 131.10 -85.75 56.75
N PRO A 509 131.30 -84.46 57.20
CA PRO A 509 130.44 -83.50 57.94
C PRO A 509 130.29 -82.07 57.28
N ASP A 510 130.05 -81.01 58.08
CA ASP A 510 129.54 -79.65 57.72
C ASP A 510 129.96 -78.53 58.73
N ASP A 511 129.98 -77.21 58.36
CA ASP A 511 130.27 -76.06 59.27
C ASP A 511 129.81 -74.64 58.76
N ALA A 512 129.10 -73.81 59.56
CA ALA A 512 128.76 -72.38 59.26
C ALA A 512 128.03 -71.61 60.42
N GLN A 513 128.48 -70.41 60.84
CA GLN A 513 127.71 -69.53 61.78
C GLN A 513 128.13 -68.04 61.82
N GLN A 514 127.94 -67.23 60.76
CA GLN A 514 128.24 -65.77 60.82
C GLN A 514 127.40 -64.84 59.90
N LEU A 515 126.25 -65.32 59.41
CA LEU A 515 125.43 -64.61 58.39
C LEU A 515 124.10 -64.03 58.91
N GLN A 516 123.80 -64.16 60.21
CA GLN A 516 122.43 -64.04 60.72
C GLN A 516 122.06 -62.61 61.17
N ASP A 517 123.00 -61.85 61.74
CA ASP A 517 122.68 -60.57 62.41
C ASP A 517 122.43 -59.42 61.42
N LEU A 518 123.19 -59.35 60.32
CA LEU A 518 122.99 -58.35 59.26
C LEU A 518 121.63 -58.48 58.54
N LEU A 519 120.98 -59.65 58.63
CA LEU A 519 119.65 -59.90 58.08
C LEU A 519 118.50 -59.39 58.97
N ALA A 520 118.78 -59.07 60.24
CA ALA A 520 117.78 -58.52 61.16
C ALA A 520 117.63 -57.00 60.99
N GLU A 521 118.75 -56.26 60.98
CA GLU A 521 118.76 -54.80 60.91
C GLU A 521 118.14 -54.26 59.61
N ASN A 522 118.39 -54.94 58.48
CA ASN A 522 117.85 -54.56 57.17
C ASN A 522 116.31 -54.63 57.11
N LYS A 523 115.68 -55.51 57.91
CA LYS A 523 114.21 -55.64 57.99
C LYS A 523 113.57 -54.48 58.76
N ALA A 524 114.24 -53.96 59.80
CA ALA A 524 113.68 -52.91 60.66
C ALA A 524 113.45 -51.60 59.89
N LEU A 525 114.43 -51.17 59.07
CA LEU A 525 114.33 -49.95 58.26
C LEU A 525 113.24 -50.03 57.19
N LYS A 526 112.98 -51.22 56.63
CA LYS A 526 111.96 -51.41 55.59
C LYS A 526 110.54 -51.14 56.11
N VAL A 527 110.21 -51.68 57.29
CA VAL A 527 108.89 -51.49 57.95
C VAL A 527 108.62 -50.00 58.22
N GLN A 528 109.66 -49.21 58.51
CA GLN A 528 109.52 -47.79 58.80
C GLN A 528 109.17 -46.96 57.54
N MET A 529 109.65 -47.35 56.36
CA MET A 529 109.24 -46.73 55.09
C MET A 529 107.81 -47.09 54.70
N GLU A 530 107.43 -48.37 54.82
CA GLU A 530 106.09 -48.86 54.47
C GLU A 530 104.99 -48.16 55.30
N ASN A 531 105.25 -47.88 56.58
CA ASN A 531 104.31 -47.19 57.46
C ASN A 531 104.09 -45.71 57.09
N LEU A 532 105.16 -44.98 56.70
CA LEU A 532 105.04 -43.59 56.21
C LEU A 532 104.33 -43.51 54.86
N GLN A 533 104.56 -44.49 53.97
CA GLN A 533 103.86 -44.59 52.69
C GLN A 533 102.37 -44.88 52.88
N ALA A 534 102.01 -45.75 53.84
CA ALA A 534 100.63 -45.99 54.22
C ALA A 534 99.94 -44.71 54.74
N GLN A 535 100.63 -43.93 55.59
CA GLN A 535 100.11 -42.68 56.16
C GLN A 535 99.89 -41.58 55.10
N LEU A 536 100.76 -41.48 54.08
CA LEU A 536 100.53 -40.61 52.92
C LEU A 536 99.35 -41.09 52.06
N SER A 537 99.17 -42.40 51.89
CA SER A 537 98.06 -42.95 51.12
C SER A 537 96.70 -42.68 51.77
N SER A 538 96.59 -42.78 53.10
CA SER A 538 95.34 -42.46 53.82
C SER A 538 95.05 -40.96 53.87
N GLN A 539 96.08 -40.10 53.89
CA GLN A 539 95.88 -38.66 53.73
C GLN A 539 95.40 -38.28 52.32
N THR A 540 95.80 -39.05 51.30
CA THR A 540 95.32 -38.87 49.93
C THR A 540 93.84 -39.27 49.79
N THR A 541 93.40 -40.37 50.42
CA THR A 541 91.99 -40.77 50.36
C THR A 541 91.06 -39.84 51.16
N THR A 542 91.51 -39.28 52.29
CA THR A 542 90.71 -38.28 53.02
C THR A 542 90.50 -36.98 52.24
N ALA A 543 91.46 -36.59 51.38
CA ALA A 543 91.26 -35.47 50.46
C ALA A 543 90.16 -35.75 49.42
N SER A 544 90.19 -36.91 48.75
CA SER A 544 89.14 -37.28 47.76
C SER A 544 87.74 -37.36 48.38
N HIS A 545 87.60 -37.81 49.63
CA HIS A 545 86.31 -37.81 50.32
C HIS A 545 85.83 -36.40 50.69
N PHE A 546 86.74 -35.44 50.90
CA PHE A 546 86.37 -34.05 51.11
C PHE A 546 85.86 -33.39 49.82
N ASP A 547 86.55 -33.61 48.69
CA ASP A 547 86.10 -33.11 47.38
C ASP A 547 84.74 -33.69 46.97
N GLU A 548 84.51 -34.98 47.25
CA GLU A 548 83.22 -35.65 46.97
C GLU A 548 82.09 -35.13 47.88
N LEU A 549 82.36 -34.87 49.16
CA LEU A 549 81.41 -34.19 50.05
C LEU A 549 81.12 -32.76 49.60
N GLN A 550 82.13 -32.01 49.16
CA GLN A 550 81.96 -30.64 48.69
C GLN A 550 81.14 -30.59 47.39
N LYS A 551 81.32 -31.57 46.49
CA LYS A 551 80.49 -31.76 45.31
C LYS A 551 79.04 -32.11 45.68
N LEU A 552 78.82 -33.07 46.58
CA LEU A 552 77.47 -33.44 47.05
C LEU A 552 76.76 -32.26 47.72
N LEU A 553 77.48 -31.40 48.43
CA LEU A 553 76.92 -30.19 49.05
C LEU A 553 76.50 -29.17 47.97
N ALA A 554 77.32 -28.94 46.95
CA ALA A 554 76.96 -28.09 45.81
C ALA A 554 75.75 -28.64 45.01
N ASP A 555 75.70 -29.96 44.76
CA ASP A 555 74.56 -30.62 44.14
C ASP A 555 73.27 -30.45 44.99
N LYS A 556 73.39 -30.49 46.33
CA LYS A 556 72.28 -30.24 47.25
C LYS A 556 71.85 -28.78 47.31
N GLU A 557 72.77 -27.82 47.21
CA GLU A 557 72.44 -26.40 47.08
C GLU A 557 71.74 -26.09 45.75
N LEU A 558 72.16 -26.73 44.66
CA LEU A 558 71.49 -26.64 43.36
C LEU A 558 70.07 -27.23 43.41
N GLN A 559 69.90 -28.41 44.03
CA GLN A 559 68.58 -29.00 44.25
C GLN A 559 67.70 -28.11 45.14
N ARG A 560 68.24 -27.57 46.25
CA ARG A 560 67.52 -26.65 47.14
C ARG A 560 67.05 -25.42 46.38
N LYS A 561 67.91 -24.82 45.55
CA LYS A 561 67.56 -23.66 44.72
C LYS A 561 66.50 -24.01 43.67
N SER A 562 66.64 -25.14 42.97
CA SER A 562 65.64 -25.56 41.98
C SER A 562 64.26 -25.77 42.60
N LEU A 563 64.18 -26.31 43.81
CA LEU A 563 62.92 -26.46 44.55
C LEU A 563 62.36 -25.11 45.04
N GLU A 564 63.23 -24.18 45.44
CA GLU A 564 62.87 -22.82 45.87
C GLU A 564 62.35 -21.98 44.69
N ASP A 565 62.98 -22.08 43.52
CA ASP A 565 62.54 -21.46 42.26
C ASP A 565 61.20 -22.07 41.79
N SER A 566 61.04 -23.41 41.80
CA SER A 566 59.78 -24.08 41.49
C SER A 566 58.65 -23.71 42.46
N LEU A 567 58.90 -23.65 43.76
CA LEU A 567 57.91 -23.28 44.78
C LEU A 567 57.44 -21.82 44.59
N ASN A 568 58.35 -20.92 44.19
CA ASN A 568 57.99 -19.53 43.91
C ASN A 568 57.24 -19.38 42.58
N ALA A 569 57.58 -20.17 41.55
CA ALA A 569 56.79 -20.26 40.33
C ALA A 569 55.36 -20.77 40.63
N GLU A 570 55.23 -21.84 41.41
CA GLU A 570 53.92 -22.40 41.79
C GLU A 570 53.10 -21.40 42.62
N ARG A 571 53.71 -20.72 43.61
CA ARG A 571 53.08 -19.60 44.34
C ARG A 571 52.59 -18.48 43.41
N SER A 572 53.38 -18.08 42.42
CA SER A 572 52.97 -17.05 41.46
C SER A 572 51.80 -17.51 40.57
N SER A 573 51.78 -18.80 40.18
CA SER A 573 50.65 -19.39 39.45
C SER A 573 49.40 -19.52 40.33
N GLY A 574 49.57 -19.79 41.62
CA GLY A 574 48.48 -19.81 42.62
C GLY A 574 47.87 -18.43 42.80
N ALA A 575 48.69 -17.39 42.95
CA ALA A 575 48.24 -16.01 43.04
C ALA A 575 47.49 -15.56 41.77
N SER A 576 47.98 -15.93 40.57
CA SER A 576 47.27 -15.66 39.31
C SER A 576 45.91 -16.36 39.29
N ARG A 577 45.86 -17.67 39.57
CA ARG A 577 44.59 -18.42 39.63
C ARG A 577 43.63 -17.86 40.69
N GLU A 578 44.14 -17.30 41.78
CA GLU A 578 43.32 -16.62 42.80
C GLU A 578 42.75 -15.30 42.28
N THR A 579 43.54 -14.47 41.58
CA THR A 579 43.00 -13.26 40.93
C THR A 579 42.01 -13.59 39.81
N ASP A 580 42.27 -14.65 39.03
CA ASP A 580 41.38 -15.10 37.95
C ASP A 580 40.05 -15.64 38.53
N MET A 581 40.12 -16.41 39.62
CA MET A 581 38.94 -16.83 40.39
C MET A 581 38.15 -15.66 40.98
N GLN A 582 38.82 -14.62 41.46
CA GLN A 582 38.17 -13.41 41.99
C GLN A 582 37.48 -12.62 40.87
N ALA A 583 38.10 -12.47 39.70
CA ALA A 583 37.50 -11.86 38.53
C ALA A 583 36.27 -12.65 38.04
N MET A 584 36.40 -13.97 37.87
CA MET A 584 35.28 -14.84 37.53
C MET A 584 34.15 -14.79 38.56
N HIS A 585 34.44 -14.56 39.85
CA HIS A 585 33.42 -14.36 40.88
C HIS A 585 32.76 -12.98 40.79
N THR A 586 33.47 -11.90 40.46
CA THR A 586 32.84 -10.60 40.20
C THR A 586 31.95 -10.64 38.97
N ASP A 587 32.39 -11.32 37.91
CA ASP A 587 31.63 -11.45 36.67
C ASP A 587 30.41 -12.36 36.85
N ASN A 588 30.50 -13.39 37.70
CA ASN A 588 29.34 -14.19 38.08
C ASN A 588 28.32 -13.38 38.91
N LEU A 589 28.77 -12.40 39.72
CA LEU A 589 27.88 -11.51 40.45
C LEU A 589 27.19 -10.48 39.54
N THR A 590 27.89 -9.90 38.55
CA THR A 590 27.28 -8.98 37.57
C THR A 590 26.28 -9.72 36.68
N LEU A 591 26.66 -10.85 36.09
CA LEU A 591 25.74 -11.70 35.31
C LEU A 591 24.52 -12.14 36.13
N LYS A 592 24.68 -12.41 37.43
CA LYS A 592 23.55 -12.74 38.31
C LYS A 592 22.63 -11.55 38.58
N ALA A 593 23.17 -10.34 38.69
CA ALA A 593 22.37 -9.12 38.80
C ALA A 593 21.64 -8.79 37.48
N GLU A 594 22.28 -9.03 36.33
CA GLU A 594 21.67 -8.88 35.01
C GLU A 594 20.56 -9.91 34.77
N LEU A 595 20.77 -11.19 35.14
CA LEU A 595 19.72 -12.21 35.11
C LEU A 595 18.54 -11.83 36.02
N GLN A 596 18.78 -11.26 37.21
CA GLN A 596 17.71 -10.76 38.08
C GLN A 596 16.96 -9.56 37.47
N LYS A 597 17.67 -8.64 36.79
CA LYS A 597 17.06 -7.52 36.06
C LYS A 597 16.21 -8.02 34.89
N LEU A 598 16.74 -8.91 34.06
CA LEU A 598 16.01 -9.52 32.94
C LEU A 598 14.79 -10.30 33.43
N GLN A 599 14.90 -11.03 34.54
CA GLN A 599 13.74 -11.74 35.11
C GLN A 599 12.68 -10.77 35.64
N ALA A 600 13.06 -9.61 36.21
CA ALA A 600 12.11 -8.57 36.58
C ALA A 600 11.41 -7.96 35.35
N GLN A 601 12.16 -7.65 34.28
CA GLN A 601 11.59 -7.13 33.02
C GLN A 601 10.66 -8.16 32.35
N ILE A 602 10.97 -9.46 32.42
CA ILE A 602 10.09 -10.53 31.93
C ILE A 602 8.79 -10.62 32.76
N SER A 603 8.86 -10.41 34.09
CA SER A 603 7.67 -10.34 34.94
C SER A 603 6.82 -9.10 34.66
N GLU A 604 7.44 -7.93 34.52
CA GLU A 604 6.76 -6.67 34.17
C GLU A 604 6.08 -6.75 32.79
N GLN A 605 6.77 -7.32 31.79
CA GLN A 605 6.17 -7.58 30.47
C GLN A 605 5.04 -8.62 30.54
N ALA A 606 5.11 -9.61 31.45
CA ALA A 606 4.03 -10.57 31.64
C ALA A 606 2.78 -9.93 32.28
N GLU A 607 2.95 -9.01 33.23
CA GLU A 607 1.85 -8.22 33.81
C GLU A 607 1.23 -7.29 32.75
N VAL A 608 2.04 -6.56 31.97
CA VAL A 608 1.56 -5.72 30.84
C VAL A 608 0.81 -6.56 29.79
N ASN A 609 1.30 -7.75 29.45
CA ASN A 609 0.61 -8.66 28.54
C ASN A 609 -0.72 -9.17 29.12
N GLN A 610 -0.79 -9.41 30.44
CA GLN A 610 -2.01 -9.84 31.13
C GLN A 610 -3.06 -8.73 31.20
N ASP A 611 -2.65 -7.48 31.46
CA ASP A 611 -3.55 -6.32 31.40
C ASP A 611 -4.03 -6.04 29.97
N SER A 612 -3.15 -6.16 28.97
CA SER A 612 -3.54 -6.08 27.55
C SER A 612 -4.54 -7.19 27.17
N GLN A 613 -4.37 -8.41 27.69
CA GLN A 613 -5.32 -9.51 27.51
C GLN A 613 -6.67 -9.19 28.16
N LEU A 614 -6.69 -8.60 29.37
CA LEU A 614 -7.92 -8.17 30.06
C LEU A 614 -8.65 -7.04 29.31
N VAL A 615 -7.93 -6.12 28.67
CA VAL A 615 -8.52 -5.08 27.82
C VAL A 615 -9.11 -5.67 26.54
N LEU A 616 -8.42 -6.62 25.89
CA LEU A 616 -8.93 -7.34 24.72
C LEU A 616 -10.19 -8.16 25.07
N ASP A 617 -10.20 -8.86 26.20
CA ASP A 617 -11.36 -9.60 26.72
C ASP A 617 -12.57 -8.68 26.99
N GLN A 618 -12.35 -7.47 27.51
CA GLN A 618 -13.41 -6.47 27.67
C GLN A 618 -13.92 -5.93 26.33
N PHE A 619 -13.01 -5.66 25.39
CA PHE A 619 -13.38 -5.20 24.05
C PHE A 619 -14.18 -6.28 23.29
N GLN A 620 -13.76 -7.54 23.37
CA GLN A 620 -14.45 -8.68 22.77
C GLN A 620 -15.87 -8.85 23.35
N LYS A 621 -16.05 -8.72 24.67
CA LYS A 621 -17.39 -8.72 25.30
C LYS A 621 -18.24 -7.54 24.85
N SER A 622 -17.67 -6.32 24.78
CA SER A 622 -18.37 -5.14 24.25
C SER A 622 -18.76 -5.30 22.77
N ALA A 623 -17.93 -5.97 21.98
CA ALA A 623 -18.23 -6.30 20.58
C ALA A 623 -19.36 -7.34 20.49
N GLN A 624 -19.33 -8.42 21.29
CA GLN A 624 -20.40 -9.42 21.35
C GLN A 624 -21.73 -8.81 21.81
N GLU A 625 -21.73 -7.94 22.82
CA GLU A 625 -22.92 -7.19 23.21
C GLU A 625 -23.49 -6.29 22.10
N LYS A 626 -22.62 -5.70 21.27
CA LYS A 626 -23.05 -4.88 20.12
C LYS A 626 -23.59 -5.75 18.99
N GLU A 627 -22.93 -6.87 18.69
CA GLU A 627 -23.35 -7.90 17.75
C GLU A 627 -24.76 -8.43 18.08
N GLU A 628 -25.04 -8.73 19.36
CA GLU A 628 -26.37 -9.15 19.83
C GLU A 628 -27.41 -8.03 19.71
N LYS A 629 -27.05 -6.79 20.03
CA LYS A 629 -27.94 -5.62 19.88
C LYS A 629 -28.24 -5.32 18.41
N ILE A 630 -27.26 -5.51 17.51
CA ILE A 630 -27.45 -5.41 16.05
C ILE A 630 -28.43 -6.49 15.59
N LYS A 631 -28.24 -7.75 15.96
CA LYS A 631 -29.15 -8.85 15.60
C LYS A 631 -30.58 -8.66 16.14
N MET A 632 -30.73 -8.04 17.31
CA MET A 632 -32.04 -7.62 17.82
C MET A 632 -32.68 -6.50 16.97
N VAL A 633 -31.89 -5.54 16.48
CA VAL A 633 -32.38 -4.49 15.57
C VAL A 633 -32.70 -5.06 14.19
N GLU A 634 -31.87 -5.95 13.65
CA GLU A 634 -32.10 -6.64 12.36
C GLU A 634 -33.40 -7.45 12.38
N THR A 635 -33.62 -8.27 13.41
CA THR A 635 -34.87 -9.06 13.55
C THR A 635 -36.11 -8.20 13.79
N LEU A 636 -35.98 -7.04 14.46
CA LEU A 636 -37.06 -6.06 14.58
C LEU A 636 -37.35 -5.34 13.25
N LEU A 637 -36.32 -5.04 12.45
CA LEU A 637 -36.47 -4.46 11.11
C LEU A 637 -37.08 -5.46 10.12
N GLU A 638 -36.68 -6.73 10.17
CA GLU A 638 -37.26 -7.81 9.36
C GLU A 638 -38.75 -8.01 9.70
N ALA A 639 -39.10 -8.06 11.00
CA ALA A 639 -40.50 -8.10 11.44
C ALA A 639 -41.29 -6.87 10.97
N GLY A 640 -40.70 -5.66 11.05
CA GLY A 640 -41.31 -4.42 10.56
C GLY A 640 -41.50 -4.39 9.04
N LEU A 641 -40.58 -4.96 8.26
CA LEU A 641 -40.70 -5.12 6.81
C LEU A 641 -41.80 -6.12 6.43
N ILE A 642 -41.94 -7.21 7.18
CA ILE A 642 -43.06 -8.17 7.01
C ILE A 642 -44.40 -7.49 7.34
N GLU A 643 -44.49 -6.73 8.42
CA GLU A 643 -45.71 -5.99 8.77
C GLU A 643 -46.06 -4.91 7.71
N MET A 644 -45.05 -4.23 7.15
CA MET A 644 -45.22 -3.30 6.03
C MET A 644 -45.70 -3.99 4.76
N ALA A 645 -45.14 -5.15 4.41
CA ALA A 645 -45.53 -5.92 3.22
C ALA A 645 -46.99 -6.39 3.33
N ASN A 646 -47.39 -6.92 4.49
CA ASN A 646 -48.78 -7.32 4.76
C ASN A 646 -49.75 -6.13 4.60
N LYS A 647 -49.41 -4.96 5.17
CA LYS A 647 -50.22 -3.73 5.02
C LYS A 647 -50.23 -3.19 3.60
N GLU A 648 -49.17 -3.39 2.81
CA GLU A 648 -49.16 -3.03 1.39
C GLU A 648 -50.07 -3.97 0.58
N GLU A 649 -50.18 -5.24 0.96
CA GLU A 649 -51.15 -6.19 0.38
C GLU A 649 -52.60 -5.84 0.76
N GLU A 650 -52.87 -5.50 2.02
CA GLU A 650 -54.17 -4.95 2.46
C GLU A 650 -54.54 -3.66 1.70
N LEU A 651 -53.57 -2.76 1.46
CA LEU A 651 -53.80 -1.55 0.65
C LEU A 651 -53.97 -1.85 -0.85
N LYS A 652 -53.45 -2.97 -1.36
CA LYS A 652 -53.71 -3.42 -2.74
C LYS A 652 -55.12 -3.99 -2.88
N THR A 653 -55.56 -4.84 -1.96
CA THR A 653 -56.93 -5.40 -1.99
C THR A 653 -57.98 -4.30 -1.86
N LEU A 654 -57.82 -3.37 -0.90
CA LEU A 654 -58.68 -2.21 -0.73
C LEU A 654 -58.70 -1.28 -1.96
N ARG A 655 -57.59 -1.14 -2.69
CA ARG A 655 -57.57 -0.41 -3.97
C ARG A 655 -58.38 -1.14 -5.05
N THR A 656 -58.18 -2.45 -5.22
CA THR A 656 -58.95 -3.22 -6.21
C THR A 656 -60.44 -3.26 -5.91
N GLU A 657 -60.83 -3.25 -4.64
CA GLU A 657 -62.23 -3.12 -4.22
C GLU A 657 -62.77 -1.71 -4.54
N ASN A 658 -61.98 -0.65 -4.28
CA ASN A 658 -62.37 0.73 -4.62
C ASN A 658 -62.52 0.92 -6.15
N ASP A 659 -61.59 0.40 -6.95
CA ASP A 659 -61.67 0.44 -8.42
C ASP A 659 -62.87 -0.37 -8.94
N SER A 660 -63.22 -1.50 -8.32
CA SER A 660 -64.41 -2.28 -8.65
C SER A 660 -65.70 -1.53 -8.32
N LEU A 661 -65.80 -0.95 -7.12
CA LEU A 661 -66.94 -0.12 -6.70
C LEU A 661 -67.08 1.13 -7.57
N LYS A 662 -65.95 1.67 -8.05
CA LYS A 662 -65.94 2.79 -9.00
C LYS A 662 -66.45 2.38 -10.38
N GLN A 663 -66.06 1.22 -10.90
CA GLN A 663 -66.63 0.68 -12.14
C GLN A 663 -68.14 0.40 -12.02
N GLU A 664 -68.60 -0.08 -10.85
CA GLU A 664 -70.03 -0.27 -10.57
C GLU A 664 -70.77 1.08 -10.51
N MET A 665 -70.21 2.09 -9.86
CA MET A 665 -70.73 3.47 -9.86
C MET A 665 -70.77 4.09 -11.27
N ASP A 666 -69.70 3.97 -12.05
CA ASP A 666 -69.63 4.47 -13.43
C ASP A 666 -70.66 3.74 -14.33
N GLY A 667 -70.87 2.44 -14.11
CA GLY A 667 -71.89 1.64 -14.80
C GLY A 667 -73.32 2.04 -14.42
N LEU A 668 -73.60 2.27 -13.14
CA LEU A 668 -74.89 2.80 -12.67
C LEU A 668 -75.15 4.22 -13.20
N GLN A 669 -74.11 5.05 -13.29
CA GLN A 669 -74.21 6.39 -13.86
C GLN A 669 -74.45 6.35 -15.38
N GLN A 670 -73.82 5.41 -16.11
CA GLN A 670 -74.14 5.15 -17.52
C GLN A 670 -75.60 4.70 -17.68
N GLN A 671 -76.08 3.76 -16.85
CA GLN A 671 -77.47 3.32 -16.86
C GLN A 671 -78.47 4.47 -16.57
N ALA A 672 -78.11 5.42 -15.71
CA ALA A 672 -78.90 6.64 -15.50
C ALA A 672 -78.91 7.57 -16.74
N THR A 673 -77.79 7.69 -17.46
CA THR A 673 -77.77 8.41 -18.74
C THR A 673 -78.54 7.69 -19.85
N GLU A 674 -78.57 6.35 -19.86
CA GLU A 674 -79.45 5.58 -20.75
C GLU A 674 -80.93 5.76 -20.38
N GLN A 675 -81.28 5.81 -19.09
CA GLN A 675 -82.64 6.22 -18.68
C GLN A 675 -83.00 7.63 -19.15
N THR A 676 -82.01 8.51 -19.38
CA THR A 676 -82.22 9.85 -19.95
C THR A 676 -82.55 9.78 -21.45
N SER A 677 -82.26 8.69 -22.19
CA SER A 677 -82.75 8.52 -23.57
C SER A 677 -84.27 8.39 -23.64
N SER A 678 -84.92 7.95 -22.54
CA SER A 678 -86.38 7.97 -22.40
C SER A 678 -86.95 9.40 -22.46
N HIS A 679 -86.18 10.41 -22.05
CA HIS A 679 -86.57 11.81 -22.12
C HIS A 679 -86.67 12.29 -23.56
N LEU A 680 -85.72 11.90 -24.43
CA LEU A 680 -85.74 12.24 -25.85
C LEU A 680 -86.98 11.67 -26.57
N ILE A 681 -87.44 10.47 -26.17
CA ILE A 681 -88.69 9.88 -26.69
C ILE A 681 -89.90 10.70 -26.23
N LEU A 682 -89.91 11.21 -24.99
CA LEU A 682 -90.96 12.09 -24.48
C LEU A 682 -90.96 13.48 -25.15
N GLU A 683 -89.79 14.03 -25.49
CA GLU A 683 -89.65 15.27 -26.25
C GLU A 683 -90.08 15.13 -27.71
N GLU A 684 -89.75 14.01 -28.37
CA GLU A 684 -90.23 13.70 -29.73
C GLU A 684 -91.77 13.50 -29.76
N LEU A 685 -92.33 12.87 -28.72
CA LEU A 685 -93.78 12.80 -28.52
C LEU A 685 -94.40 14.19 -28.28
N HIS A 686 -93.75 15.06 -27.51
CA HIS A 686 -94.19 16.45 -27.32
C HIS A 686 -94.18 17.23 -28.63
N ARG A 687 -93.11 17.10 -29.43
CA ARG A 687 -92.99 17.73 -30.74
C ARG A 687 -94.08 17.25 -31.68
N THR A 688 -94.36 15.95 -31.75
CA THR A 688 -95.43 15.38 -32.59
C THR A 688 -96.86 15.67 -32.09
N ILE A 689 -97.04 16.18 -30.87
CA ILE A 689 -98.29 16.79 -30.40
C ILE A 689 -98.39 18.24 -30.91
N GLN A 690 -97.36 19.07 -30.73
CA GLN A 690 -97.35 20.45 -31.27
C GLN A 690 -97.57 20.48 -32.80
N ASP A 691 -96.91 19.57 -33.53
CA ASP A 691 -97.07 19.34 -34.98
C ASP A 691 -98.54 19.04 -35.37
N LYS A 692 -99.33 18.47 -34.45
CA LYS A 692 -100.76 18.18 -34.66
C LYS A 692 -101.64 19.35 -34.25
N ASP A 693 -101.31 20.06 -33.17
CA ASP A 693 -102.06 21.24 -32.73
C ASP A 693 -101.88 22.44 -33.69
N GLU A 694 -100.75 22.51 -34.41
CA GLU A 694 -100.55 23.45 -35.52
C GLU A 694 -101.36 23.06 -36.76
N ARG A 695 -101.40 21.78 -37.11
CA ARG A 695 -102.30 21.29 -38.16
C ARG A 695 -103.77 21.45 -37.79
N MET A 696 -104.11 21.37 -36.50
CA MET A 696 -105.47 21.60 -36.00
C MET A 696 -105.85 23.07 -36.16
N ARG A 697 -105.02 24.00 -35.69
CA ARG A 697 -105.19 25.45 -35.92
C ARG A 697 -105.31 25.81 -37.40
N PHE A 698 -104.48 25.23 -38.26
CA PHE A 698 -104.57 25.44 -39.71
C PHE A 698 -105.90 24.92 -40.31
N MET A 699 -106.47 23.82 -39.78
CA MET A 699 -107.80 23.35 -40.19
C MET A 699 -108.92 24.22 -39.62
N GLU A 700 -108.81 24.73 -38.39
CA GLU A 700 -109.75 25.68 -37.79
C GLU A 700 -109.78 27.01 -38.57
N GLU A 701 -108.61 27.55 -38.89
CA GLU A 701 -108.43 28.76 -39.70
C GLU A 701 -108.99 28.57 -41.13
N LYS A 702 -108.81 27.38 -41.71
CA LYS A 702 -109.46 27.03 -42.99
C LYS A 702 -110.99 26.94 -42.87
N ILE A 703 -111.53 26.38 -41.79
CA ILE A 703 -112.98 26.31 -41.54
C ILE A 703 -113.56 27.72 -41.35
N GLN A 704 -112.85 28.60 -40.65
CA GLN A 704 -113.21 30.02 -40.50
C GLN A 704 -113.23 30.74 -41.87
N ALA A 705 -112.23 30.52 -42.71
CA ALA A 705 -112.20 31.07 -44.07
C ALA A 705 -113.33 30.51 -44.97
N GLU A 706 -113.71 29.23 -44.83
CA GLU A 706 -114.87 28.69 -45.55
C GLU A 706 -116.20 29.28 -45.02
N LEU A 707 -116.33 29.54 -43.72
CA LEU A 707 -117.50 30.20 -43.10
C LEU A 707 -117.65 31.65 -43.59
N GLU A 708 -116.56 32.41 -43.67
CA GLU A 708 -116.56 33.76 -44.25
C GLU A 708 -116.91 33.71 -45.75
N SER A 709 -116.40 32.72 -46.48
CA SER A 709 -116.80 32.49 -47.88
C SER A 709 -118.29 32.17 -48.05
N VAL A 710 -118.97 31.62 -47.03
CA VAL A 710 -120.43 31.40 -47.04
C VAL A 710 -121.17 32.73 -46.82
N SER A 711 -120.72 33.57 -45.89
CA SER A 711 -121.27 34.92 -45.71
C SER A 711 -121.14 35.78 -46.97
N ASP A 712 -120.02 35.68 -47.69
CA ASP A 712 -119.83 36.39 -48.96
C ASP A 712 -120.58 35.76 -50.12
N LYS A 713 -120.83 34.44 -50.12
CA LYS A 713 -121.76 33.80 -51.07
C LYS A 713 -123.20 34.28 -50.86
N GLU A 714 -123.63 34.48 -49.61
CA GLU A 714 -124.96 34.99 -49.28
C GLU A 714 -125.15 36.43 -49.82
N LYS A 715 -124.16 37.31 -49.63
CA LYS A 715 -124.11 38.65 -50.27
C LYS A 715 -123.98 38.60 -51.80
N SER A 716 -123.32 37.57 -52.33
CA SER A 716 -123.18 37.39 -53.78
C SER A 716 -124.51 37.05 -54.45
N ILE A 717 -125.44 36.35 -53.79
CA ILE A 717 -126.74 36.01 -54.37
C ILE A 717 -127.59 37.26 -54.57
N GLU A 718 -127.64 38.15 -53.57
CA GLU A 718 -128.38 39.42 -53.60
C GLU A 718 -127.82 40.43 -54.65
N THR A 719 -126.57 40.25 -55.07
CA THR A 719 -125.92 41.04 -56.15
C THR A 719 -125.91 40.33 -57.50
N LEU A 720 -125.98 38.99 -57.55
CA LEU A 720 -126.09 38.21 -58.79
C LEU A 720 -127.43 38.42 -59.49
N GLU A 721 -128.52 38.62 -58.75
CA GLU A 721 -129.82 39.03 -59.33
C GLU A 721 -129.76 40.40 -60.03
N GLN A 722 -128.81 41.27 -59.66
CA GLN A 722 -128.61 42.59 -60.27
C GLN A 722 -127.56 42.59 -61.38
N SER A 723 -126.57 41.68 -61.33
CA SER A 723 -125.50 41.60 -62.34
C SER A 723 -125.84 40.76 -63.58
N LEU A 724 -126.86 39.89 -63.51
CA LEU A 724 -127.30 39.07 -64.66
C LEU A 724 -127.84 39.90 -65.85
N GLU A 725 -128.36 41.10 -65.61
CA GLU A 725 -128.78 42.02 -66.67
C GLU A 725 -127.57 42.71 -67.34
N ALA A 726 -126.44 42.85 -66.64
CA ALA A 726 -125.23 43.54 -67.12
C ALA A 726 -124.24 42.60 -67.81
N LEU A 727 -123.91 41.45 -67.21
CA LEU A 727 -122.91 40.50 -67.70
C LEU A 727 -123.28 39.84 -69.04
N ARG A 728 -124.53 40.03 -69.49
CA ARG A 728 -124.99 39.71 -70.85
C ARG A 728 -124.27 40.50 -71.96
N THR A 729 -123.51 41.54 -71.61
CA THR A 729 -122.81 42.43 -72.57
C THR A 729 -121.28 42.31 -72.58
N GLU A 730 -120.67 41.57 -71.64
CA GLU A 730 -119.20 41.49 -71.50
C GLU A 730 -118.62 40.10 -71.84
N ALA A 731 -119.48 39.10 -72.09
CA ALA A 731 -119.10 37.73 -72.44
C ALA A 731 -118.34 37.55 -73.77
N GLU A 732 -118.13 38.63 -74.54
CA GLU A 732 -117.48 38.65 -75.86
C GLU A 732 -116.15 39.43 -75.90
N ALA A 733 -115.74 40.11 -74.82
CA ALA A 733 -114.68 41.12 -74.88
C ALA A 733 -113.23 40.57 -74.84
N LEU A 734 -112.82 39.93 -73.75
CA LEU A 734 -111.40 39.61 -73.48
C LEU A 734 -111.15 38.12 -73.21
N ARG A 735 -111.56 37.29 -74.18
CA ARG A 735 -111.29 35.85 -74.24
C ARG A 735 -109.97 35.53 -74.96
N THR A 736 -109.05 36.51 -75.02
CA THR A 736 -108.04 36.64 -76.09
C THR A 736 -106.64 37.05 -75.65
N GLU A 737 -106.38 37.26 -74.35
CA GLU A 737 -105.05 37.67 -73.86
C GLU A 737 -104.55 36.81 -72.68
N ALA A 738 -104.74 35.50 -72.81
CA ALA A 738 -104.29 34.49 -71.84
C ALA A 738 -103.48 33.35 -72.50
N GLU A 739 -102.76 33.62 -73.59
CA GLU A 739 -101.94 32.58 -74.24
C GLU A 739 -100.74 33.12 -75.07
N GLN A 740 -99.75 33.72 -74.40
CA GLN A 740 -98.35 33.63 -74.82
C GLN A 740 -97.49 33.17 -73.64
N THR A 741 -96.69 32.13 -73.85
CA THR A 741 -96.06 31.34 -72.79
C THR A 741 -94.54 31.50 -72.79
N ARG A 742 -93.91 31.10 -71.66
CA ARG A 742 -92.60 30.40 -71.57
C ARG A 742 -91.58 30.74 -72.68
N ASP A 743 -90.46 31.40 -72.40
CA ASP A 743 -89.40 30.90 -71.50
C ASP A 743 -88.36 31.98 -71.19
N ARG A 744 -87.55 31.75 -70.14
CA ARG A 744 -86.07 31.92 -70.08
C ARG A 744 -85.59 32.28 -68.66
N GLU A 745 -84.66 31.48 -68.15
CA GLU A 745 -84.06 31.61 -66.82
C GLU A 745 -82.80 32.51 -66.80
N ALA A 746 -82.22 32.64 -65.60
CA ALA A 746 -80.86 33.08 -65.26
C ALA A 746 -80.56 34.59 -65.21
N LEU A 747 -80.58 35.15 -63.99
CA LEU A 747 -79.41 35.86 -63.44
C LEU A 747 -79.46 35.96 -61.90
N GLU A 748 -78.51 35.31 -61.19
CA GLU A 748 -77.86 35.79 -59.96
C GLU A 748 -76.85 34.74 -59.45
N ASN A 749 -75.55 35.00 -59.60
CA ASN A 749 -74.48 34.14 -59.05
C ASN A 749 -73.15 34.92 -58.94
N THR A 750 -73.13 35.94 -58.07
CA THR A 750 -72.01 36.91 -57.94
C THR A 750 -71.43 37.01 -56.52
N SER A 751 -71.91 36.19 -55.58
CA SER A 751 -71.43 36.15 -54.19
C SER A 751 -70.35 35.07 -53.95
N SER A 752 -70.52 33.91 -54.60
CA SER A 752 -69.69 32.70 -54.42
C SER A 752 -68.23 32.84 -54.86
N SER A 753 -67.91 33.76 -55.77
CA SER A 753 -66.57 33.87 -56.37
C SER A 753 -65.52 34.48 -55.45
N ALA A 754 -65.90 35.29 -54.45
CA ALA A 754 -64.93 35.99 -53.60
C ALA A 754 -64.31 35.06 -52.54
N GLN A 755 -65.13 34.25 -51.88
CA GLN A 755 -64.70 33.36 -50.78
C GLN A 755 -63.76 32.24 -51.24
N LEU A 756 -63.91 31.77 -52.49
CA LEU A 756 -63.00 30.78 -53.09
C LEU A 756 -61.58 31.34 -53.26
N GLN A 757 -61.44 32.63 -53.60
CA GLN A 757 -60.15 33.24 -53.93
C GLN A 757 -59.30 33.53 -52.68
N GLU A 758 -59.94 33.81 -51.55
CA GLU A 758 -59.28 34.01 -50.24
C GLU A 758 -58.71 32.68 -49.69
N LEU A 759 -59.51 31.61 -49.71
CA LEU A 759 -59.07 30.26 -49.32
C LEU A 759 -57.89 29.75 -50.16
N GLN A 760 -57.84 30.12 -51.44
CA GLN A 760 -56.80 29.68 -52.37
C GLN A 760 -55.43 30.30 -52.06
N MET A 761 -55.36 31.55 -51.55
CA MET A 761 -54.10 32.13 -51.07
C MET A 761 -53.64 31.52 -49.74
N LEU A 762 -54.58 31.18 -48.85
CA LEU A 762 -54.29 30.63 -47.52
C LEU A 762 -53.73 29.20 -47.61
N LEU A 763 -54.15 28.42 -48.61
CA LEU A 763 -53.55 27.13 -48.95
C LEU A 763 -52.11 27.27 -49.47
N ALA A 764 -51.86 28.16 -50.44
CA ALA A 764 -50.51 28.35 -50.99
C ALA A 764 -49.48 28.73 -49.90
N ALA A 765 -49.86 29.61 -48.96
CA ALA A 765 -49.01 29.98 -47.83
C ALA A 765 -48.70 28.80 -46.88
N ARG A 766 -49.62 27.83 -46.75
CA ARG A 766 -49.41 26.59 -45.98
C ARG A 766 -48.52 25.60 -46.72
N GLU A 767 -48.65 25.49 -48.03
CA GLU A 767 -47.83 24.62 -48.87
C GLU A 767 -46.36 25.04 -48.87
N GLU A 768 -46.05 26.33 -49.01
CA GLU A 768 -44.65 26.78 -48.89
C GLU A 768 -44.06 26.53 -47.48
N ALA A 769 -44.87 26.64 -46.42
CA ALA A 769 -44.43 26.38 -45.05
C ALA A 769 -44.08 24.89 -44.85
N ALA A 770 -44.87 23.98 -45.43
CA ALA A 770 -44.58 22.55 -45.45
C ALA A 770 -43.28 22.24 -46.21
N GLN A 771 -43.09 22.85 -47.40
CA GLN A 771 -41.86 22.67 -48.20
C GLN A 771 -40.60 23.19 -47.50
N ARG A 772 -40.69 24.25 -46.68
CA ARG A 772 -39.57 24.75 -45.87
C ARG A 772 -39.19 23.76 -44.75
N LEU A 773 -40.18 23.17 -44.08
CA LEU A 773 -39.96 22.14 -43.06
C LEU A 773 -39.40 20.83 -43.65
N GLN A 774 -39.86 20.43 -44.83
CA GLN A 774 -39.36 19.21 -45.49
C GLN A 774 -37.88 19.34 -45.87
N ARG A 775 -37.45 20.47 -46.46
CA ARG A 775 -36.03 20.70 -46.77
C ARG A 775 -35.14 20.66 -45.53
N ALA A 776 -35.58 21.24 -44.42
CA ALA A 776 -34.86 21.21 -43.15
C ALA A 776 -34.79 19.80 -42.50
N LEU A 777 -35.65 18.86 -42.91
CA LEU A 777 -35.55 17.45 -42.53
C LEU A 777 -34.64 16.66 -43.47
N GLU A 778 -34.61 17.00 -44.77
CA GLU A 778 -33.72 16.42 -45.76
C GLU A 778 -32.25 16.81 -45.48
N GLU A 779 -31.96 18.09 -45.26
CA GLU A 779 -30.65 18.61 -44.82
C GLU A 779 -30.14 17.88 -43.56
N ARG A 780 -31.02 17.69 -42.57
CA ARG A 780 -30.67 17.02 -41.30
C ARG A 780 -30.50 15.49 -41.44
N ALA A 781 -31.07 14.88 -42.48
CA ALA A 781 -30.83 13.49 -42.82
C ALA A 781 -29.47 13.31 -43.52
N GLU A 782 -29.06 14.26 -44.35
CA GLU A 782 -27.72 14.30 -44.96
C GLU A 782 -26.63 14.52 -43.89
N GLU A 783 -26.83 15.41 -42.92
CA GLU A 783 -25.95 15.57 -41.75
C GLU A 783 -25.79 14.26 -40.95
N ALA A 784 -26.89 13.53 -40.73
CA ALA A 784 -26.87 12.24 -40.02
C ALA A 784 -26.12 11.16 -40.81
N ALA A 785 -26.34 11.07 -42.12
CA ALA A 785 -25.62 10.15 -43.00
C ALA A 785 -24.10 10.43 -43.04
N LEU A 786 -23.71 11.72 -43.02
CA LEU A 786 -22.31 12.13 -42.96
C LEU A 786 -21.64 11.70 -41.63
N MET A 787 -22.33 11.83 -40.49
CA MET A 787 -21.84 11.32 -39.21
C MET A 787 -21.75 9.78 -39.19
N GLU A 788 -22.70 9.06 -39.80
CA GLU A 788 -22.61 7.60 -39.93
C GLU A 788 -21.41 7.17 -40.80
N GLN A 789 -21.08 7.95 -41.84
CA GLN A 789 -19.91 7.71 -42.68
C GLN A 789 -18.59 7.99 -41.92
N GLN A 790 -18.54 9.03 -41.07
CA GLN A 790 -17.40 9.31 -40.20
C GLN A 790 -17.19 8.20 -39.14
N LEU A 791 -18.27 7.67 -38.56
CA LEU A 791 -18.19 6.54 -37.63
C LEU A 791 -17.63 5.28 -38.31
N LYS A 792 -18.01 5.00 -39.55
CA LYS A 792 -17.46 3.87 -40.33
C LYS A 792 -15.97 4.06 -40.63
N ALA A 793 -15.53 5.27 -41.01
CA ALA A 793 -14.12 5.56 -41.22
C ALA A 793 -13.28 5.34 -39.95
N LEU A 794 -13.76 5.81 -38.79
CA LEU A 794 -13.10 5.57 -37.49
C LEU A 794 -13.11 4.08 -37.10
N GLN A 795 -14.13 3.33 -37.50
CA GLN A 795 -14.20 1.89 -37.27
C GLN A 795 -13.26 1.09 -38.19
N GLU A 796 -13.01 1.58 -39.41
CA GLU A 796 -12.01 1.05 -40.35
C GLU A 796 -10.58 1.38 -39.91
N GLU A 797 -10.29 2.63 -39.48
CA GLU A 797 -9.02 2.97 -38.81
C GLU A 797 -8.80 2.09 -37.56
N GLY A 798 -9.85 1.92 -36.75
CA GLY A 798 -9.87 1.01 -35.60
C GLY A 798 -9.75 -0.47 -35.94
N MET A 799 -9.83 -0.86 -37.21
CA MET A 799 -9.53 -2.22 -37.71
C MET A 799 -8.08 -2.29 -38.19
N GLN A 800 -7.63 -1.32 -38.99
CA GLN A 800 -6.25 -1.22 -39.47
C GLN A 800 -5.24 -1.12 -38.31
N LEU A 801 -5.55 -0.37 -37.25
CA LEU A 801 -4.73 -0.30 -36.05
C LEU A 801 -4.65 -1.64 -35.28
N ARG A 802 -5.65 -2.51 -35.41
CA ARG A 802 -5.63 -3.87 -34.84
C ARG A 802 -4.79 -4.82 -35.70
N GLU A 803 -4.97 -4.77 -37.02
CA GLU A 803 -4.18 -5.55 -37.98
C GLU A 803 -2.68 -5.18 -37.91
N GLN A 804 -2.35 -3.89 -37.73
CA GLN A 804 -0.98 -3.44 -37.46
C GLN A 804 -0.42 -3.95 -36.11
N LEU A 805 -1.26 -4.06 -35.07
CA LEU A 805 -0.85 -4.58 -33.77
C LEU A 805 -0.60 -6.10 -33.83
N GLU A 806 -1.40 -6.82 -34.62
CA GLU A 806 -1.30 -8.25 -34.84
C GLU A 806 -0.06 -8.60 -35.69
N GLN A 807 0.21 -7.83 -36.76
CA GLN A 807 1.46 -7.92 -37.53
C GLN A 807 2.71 -7.62 -36.67
N GLN A 808 2.65 -6.63 -35.77
CA GLN A 808 3.75 -6.35 -34.81
C GLN A 808 3.94 -7.46 -33.76
N LEU A 809 2.92 -8.29 -33.52
CA LEU A 809 3.02 -9.48 -32.67
C LEU A 809 3.69 -10.64 -33.41
N GLU A 810 3.34 -10.82 -34.68
CA GLU A 810 3.86 -11.90 -35.53
C GLU A 810 5.33 -11.66 -35.94
N GLU A 811 5.72 -10.42 -36.26
CA GLU A 811 7.13 -10.05 -36.53
C GLU A 811 8.07 -10.29 -35.32
N GLN A 812 7.55 -10.34 -34.09
CA GLN A 812 8.35 -10.69 -32.90
C GLN A 812 8.52 -12.20 -32.70
N HIS A 813 7.78 -13.05 -33.40
CA HIS A 813 7.86 -14.51 -33.22
C HIS A 813 8.96 -15.17 -34.07
N ASP A 814 9.36 -14.56 -35.18
CA ASP A 814 10.25 -15.16 -36.19
C ASP A 814 11.75 -15.22 -35.82
N GLN A 815 12.11 -14.92 -34.56
CA GLN A 815 13.51 -14.86 -34.08
C GLN A 815 13.90 -15.89 -32.99
N LYS A 816 13.32 -17.10 -33.00
CA LYS A 816 14.02 -18.35 -32.60
C LYS A 816 13.20 -19.63 -32.84
N PRO A 817 13.69 -20.58 -33.66
CA PRO A 817 13.19 -21.95 -33.62
C PRO A 817 13.88 -22.76 -32.52
N VAL A 818 13.11 -23.42 -31.64
CA VAL A 818 13.29 -24.81 -31.16
C VAL A 818 12.29 -25.10 -30.01
N GLN A 819 11.45 -26.13 -30.23
CA GLN A 819 10.75 -26.96 -29.23
C GLN A 819 10.06 -26.28 -28.04
N MET A 820 8.72 -26.20 -28.12
CA MET A 820 7.87 -26.69 -27.04
C MET A 820 6.80 -27.64 -27.60
N GLU A 821 6.25 -28.50 -26.73
CA GLU A 821 5.26 -29.50 -27.07
C GLU A 821 3.87 -28.87 -27.31
N ALA A 822 2.94 -29.65 -27.88
CA ALA A 822 1.57 -29.18 -28.08
C ALA A 822 0.93 -28.79 -26.73
N PRO A 823 0.30 -27.60 -26.61
CA PRO A 823 -0.28 -27.16 -25.35
C PRO A 823 -1.37 -28.13 -24.89
N SER A 824 -1.41 -28.41 -23.59
CA SER A 824 -2.40 -29.34 -23.03
C SER A 824 -3.81 -28.83 -23.30
N GLN A 825 -4.70 -29.76 -23.66
CA GLN A 825 -6.09 -29.44 -23.99
C GLN A 825 -6.84 -28.80 -22.80
N GLU A 826 -6.40 -29.08 -21.58
CA GLU A 826 -6.86 -28.45 -20.34
C GLU A 826 -6.49 -26.96 -20.27
N LEU A 827 -5.26 -26.56 -20.63
CA LEU A 827 -4.87 -25.14 -20.64
C LEU A 827 -5.64 -24.33 -21.69
N LEU A 828 -5.96 -24.92 -22.84
CA LEU A 828 -6.82 -24.29 -23.84
C LEU A 828 -8.27 -24.17 -23.37
N MET A 829 -8.77 -25.16 -22.62
CA MET A 829 -10.11 -25.11 -22.04
C MET A 829 -10.20 -24.09 -20.91
N GLU A 830 -9.20 -24.05 -20.01
CA GLU A 830 -9.13 -23.06 -18.93
C GLU A 830 -8.95 -21.62 -19.47
N LEU A 831 -8.18 -21.45 -20.57
CA LEU A 831 -8.09 -20.16 -21.26
C LEU A 831 -9.44 -19.75 -21.88
N ALA A 832 -10.20 -20.69 -22.44
CA ALA A 832 -11.54 -20.43 -22.96
C ALA A 832 -12.55 -20.10 -21.84
N GLU A 833 -12.50 -20.79 -20.70
CA GLU A 833 -13.32 -20.51 -19.51
C GLU A 833 -12.98 -19.15 -18.89
N ARG A 834 -11.69 -18.80 -18.80
CA ARG A 834 -11.27 -17.45 -18.39
C ARG A 834 -11.70 -16.39 -19.43
N SER A 835 -11.70 -16.71 -20.72
CA SER A 835 -12.18 -15.80 -21.76
C SER A 835 -13.70 -15.57 -21.69
N THR A 836 -14.50 -16.58 -21.37
CA THR A 836 -15.96 -16.40 -21.16
C THR A 836 -16.27 -15.69 -19.85
N GLN A 837 -15.50 -15.94 -18.78
CA GLN A 837 -15.59 -15.15 -17.53
C GLN A 837 -15.23 -13.67 -17.76
N VAL A 838 -14.16 -13.37 -18.51
CA VAL A 838 -13.81 -11.99 -18.90
C VAL A 838 -14.91 -11.35 -19.75
N SER A 839 -15.50 -12.08 -20.70
CA SER A 839 -16.63 -11.57 -21.50
C SER A 839 -17.89 -11.32 -20.65
N ALA A 840 -18.16 -12.15 -19.64
CA ALA A 840 -19.28 -11.96 -18.72
C ALA A 840 -19.07 -10.72 -17.84
N LEU A 841 -17.88 -10.59 -17.23
CA LEU A 841 -17.50 -9.41 -16.43
C LEU A 841 -17.47 -8.12 -17.27
N GLN A 842 -17.12 -8.19 -18.55
CA GLN A 842 -17.24 -7.06 -19.48
C GLN A 842 -18.71 -6.66 -19.69
N SER A 843 -19.62 -7.63 -19.90
CA SER A 843 -21.05 -7.38 -20.01
C SER A 843 -21.64 -6.77 -18.72
N GLU A 844 -21.26 -7.29 -17.55
CA GLU A 844 -21.67 -6.74 -16.24
C GLU A 844 -21.15 -5.31 -16.04
N LEU A 845 -19.90 -5.03 -16.43
CA LEU A 845 -19.33 -3.67 -16.40
C LEU A 845 -20.04 -2.72 -17.37
N GLU A 846 -20.52 -3.20 -18.52
CA GLU A 846 -21.32 -2.40 -19.45
C GLU A 846 -22.74 -2.13 -18.94
N GLU A 847 -23.39 -3.11 -18.30
CA GLU A 847 -24.69 -2.91 -17.65
C GLU A 847 -24.59 -1.97 -16.42
N LEU A 848 -23.52 -2.09 -15.62
CA LEU A 848 -23.23 -1.15 -14.53
C LEU A 848 -22.90 0.25 -15.05
N ARG A 849 -22.21 0.40 -16.19
CA ARG A 849 -22.02 1.71 -16.84
C ARG A 849 -23.34 2.28 -17.36
N ALA A 850 -24.17 1.48 -18.01
CA ALA A 850 -25.47 1.90 -18.56
C ALA A 850 -26.44 2.33 -17.45
N SER A 851 -26.51 1.58 -16.34
CA SER A 851 -27.32 1.95 -15.17
C SER A 851 -26.79 3.23 -14.50
N LEU A 852 -25.47 3.37 -14.27
CA LEU A 852 -24.88 4.61 -13.78
C LEU A 852 -25.15 5.80 -14.71
N GLU A 853 -25.13 5.61 -16.03
CA GLU A 853 -25.45 6.66 -16.99
C GLU A 853 -26.95 7.00 -17.01
N MET A 854 -27.83 6.02 -16.84
CA MET A 854 -29.26 6.26 -16.60
C MET A 854 -29.51 7.02 -15.30
N HIS A 855 -28.74 6.76 -14.24
CA HIS A 855 -28.78 7.55 -13.01
C HIS A 855 -28.25 8.97 -13.22
N ARG A 856 -27.20 9.18 -14.03
CA ARG A 856 -26.72 10.52 -14.43
C ARG A 856 -27.76 11.28 -15.25
N LYS A 857 -28.40 10.64 -16.24
CA LYS A 857 -29.49 11.21 -17.05
C LYS A 857 -30.67 11.63 -16.16
N LYS A 858 -31.16 10.74 -15.29
CA LYS A 858 -32.19 11.06 -14.28
C LYS A 858 -31.78 12.20 -13.33
N ASN A 859 -30.52 12.26 -12.91
CA ASN A 859 -30.03 13.34 -12.04
C ASN A 859 -29.94 14.69 -12.78
N ASN A 860 -29.57 14.69 -14.06
CA ASN A 860 -29.58 15.90 -14.90
C ASN A 860 -31.02 16.35 -15.21
N GLU A 861 -31.93 15.45 -15.55
CA GLU A 861 -33.37 15.76 -15.64
C GLU A 861 -33.92 16.36 -14.34
N LEU A 862 -33.51 15.84 -13.18
CA LEU A 862 -33.91 16.39 -11.88
C LEU A 862 -33.31 17.78 -11.65
N ARG A 863 -32.08 18.05 -12.11
CA ARG A 863 -31.48 19.40 -12.09
C ARG A 863 -32.21 20.36 -13.01
N GLU A 864 -32.57 19.95 -14.22
CA GLU A 864 -33.35 20.76 -15.18
C GLU A 864 -34.76 21.06 -14.65
N LYS A 865 -35.44 20.05 -14.08
CA LYS A 865 -36.77 20.22 -13.45
C LYS A 865 -36.69 21.10 -12.20
N ASN A 866 -35.62 20.99 -11.40
CA ASN A 866 -35.41 21.85 -10.23
C ASN A 866 -35.02 23.29 -10.64
N TRP A 867 -34.18 23.46 -11.67
CA TRP A 867 -33.85 24.76 -12.25
C TRP A 867 -35.10 25.45 -12.82
N SER A 868 -35.90 24.74 -13.61
CA SER A 868 -37.16 25.27 -14.16
C SER A 868 -38.16 25.62 -13.05
N ALA A 869 -38.24 24.83 -11.98
CA ALA A 869 -39.03 25.18 -10.80
C ALA A 869 -38.49 26.41 -10.06
N MET A 870 -37.16 26.56 -9.94
CA MET A 870 -36.51 27.71 -9.33
C MET A 870 -36.68 28.98 -10.18
N GLU A 871 -36.64 28.86 -11.50
CA GLU A 871 -36.89 29.94 -12.46
C GLU A 871 -38.36 30.36 -12.46
N ALA A 872 -39.30 29.41 -12.39
CA ALA A 872 -40.73 29.68 -12.20
C ALA A 872 -41.01 30.35 -10.84
N LEU A 873 -40.34 29.91 -9.77
CA LEU A 873 -40.41 30.55 -8.46
C LEU A 873 -39.85 31.98 -8.51
N ALA A 874 -38.67 32.20 -9.08
CA ALA A 874 -38.07 33.53 -9.23
C ALA A 874 -38.92 34.47 -10.11
N ALA A 875 -39.57 33.94 -11.16
CA ALA A 875 -40.53 34.69 -11.95
C ALA A 875 -41.79 35.05 -11.14
N SER A 876 -42.28 34.14 -10.28
CA SER A 876 -43.40 34.42 -9.37
C SER A 876 -43.02 35.45 -8.29
N GLU A 877 -41.81 35.36 -7.72
CA GLU A 877 -41.27 36.31 -6.75
C GLU A 877 -41.10 37.69 -7.37
N SER A 878 -40.48 37.79 -8.55
CA SER A 878 -40.36 39.03 -9.32
C SER A 878 -41.73 39.64 -9.65
N MET A 879 -42.73 38.82 -10.01
CA MET A 879 -44.09 39.30 -10.22
C MET A 879 -44.74 39.81 -8.92
N LEU A 880 -44.55 39.12 -7.79
CA LEU A 880 -45.06 39.53 -6.48
C LEU A 880 -44.36 40.80 -5.97
N GLN A 881 -43.04 40.93 -6.15
CA GLN A 881 -42.27 42.12 -5.82
C GLN A 881 -42.66 43.31 -6.70
N THR A 882 -42.95 43.08 -8.00
CA THR A 882 -43.50 44.09 -8.91
C THR A 882 -44.91 44.52 -8.50
N LYS A 883 -45.78 43.58 -8.09
CA LYS A 883 -47.11 43.89 -7.57
C LYS A 883 -47.04 44.66 -6.25
N LEU A 884 -46.23 44.20 -5.29
CA LEU A 884 -46.03 44.84 -3.99
C LEU A 884 -45.50 46.28 -4.13
N SER A 885 -44.49 46.48 -4.97
CA SER A 885 -43.94 47.82 -5.23
C SER A 885 -44.87 48.72 -6.06
N LYS A 886 -45.77 48.14 -6.88
CA LYS A 886 -46.86 48.87 -7.54
C LYS A 886 -47.92 49.30 -6.51
N THR A 887 -48.48 48.37 -5.73
CA THR A 887 -49.51 48.67 -4.71
C THR A 887 -48.98 49.59 -3.61
N SER A 888 -47.70 49.51 -3.25
CA SER A 888 -47.05 50.48 -2.37
C SER A 888 -47.02 51.90 -2.96
N LYS A 889 -46.77 52.04 -4.27
CA LYS A 889 -46.83 53.34 -4.96
C LYS A 889 -48.25 53.85 -5.10
N GLU A 890 -49.21 52.99 -5.46
CA GLU A 890 -50.64 53.35 -5.52
C GLU A 890 -51.18 53.78 -4.15
N SER A 891 -50.75 53.12 -3.06
CA SER A 891 -51.08 53.53 -1.69
C SER A 891 -50.41 54.85 -1.26
N GLN A 892 -49.20 55.14 -1.76
CA GLN A 892 -48.51 56.40 -1.50
C GLN A 892 -49.15 57.56 -2.28
N GLU A 893 -49.48 57.33 -3.55
CA GLU A 893 -50.18 58.29 -4.41
C GLU A 893 -51.58 58.60 -3.85
N ALA A 894 -52.33 57.59 -3.38
CA ALA A 894 -53.61 57.79 -2.70
C ALA A 894 -53.46 58.55 -1.35
N LEU A 895 -52.41 58.27 -0.58
CA LEU A 895 -52.12 59.01 0.65
C LEU A 895 -51.79 60.48 0.35
N GLU A 896 -51.03 60.77 -0.70
CA GLU A 896 -50.70 62.14 -1.12
C GLU A 896 -51.94 62.90 -1.62
N VAL A 897 -52.88 62.23 -2.30
CA VAL A 897 -54.19 62.82 -2.67
C VAL A 897 -55.00 63.18 -1.42
N VAL A 898 -55.20 62.25 -0.48
CA VAL A 898 -55.94 62.52 0.77
C VAL A 898 -55.26 63.62 1.60
N GLN A 899 -53.92 63.66 1.61
CA GLN A 899 -53.15 64.73 2.25
C GLN A 899 -53.32 66.09 1.57
N ALA A 900 -53.53 66.13 0.25
CA ALA A 900 -53.82 67.35 -0.51
C ALA A 900 -55.28 67.82 -0.30
N GLU A 901 -56.25 66.91 -0.32
CA GLU A 901 -57.66 67.21 -0.03
C GLU A 901 -57.84 67.73 1.40
N CYS A 902 -57.15 67.12 2.38
CA CYS A 902 -57.13 67.58 3.76
C CYS A 902 -56.56 69.01 3.89
N ARG A 903 -55.45 69.30 3.19
CA ARG A 903 -54.86 70.65 3.12
C ARG A 903 -55.82 71.67 2.51
N GLU A 904 -56.50 71.31 1.42
CA GLU A 904 -57.45 72.18 0.75
C GLU A 904 -58.68 72.45 1.64
N LEU A 905 -59.24 71.41 2.28
CA LEU A 905 -60.34 71.52 3.22
C LEU A 905 -60.00 72.46 4.39
N LEU A 906 -58.82 72.32 4.98
CA LEU A 906 -58.37 73.16 6.09
C LEU A 906 -58.13 74.62 5.66
N HIS A 907 -57.54 74.86 4.48
CA HIS A 907 -57.46 76.20 3.90
C HIS A 907 -58.84 76.81 3.60
N ARG A 908 -59.81 75.98 3.17
CA ARG A 908 -61.19 76.41 2.87
C ARG A 908 -61.96 76.81 4.12
N VAL A 909 -61.69 76.15 5.26
CA VAL A 909 -62.29 76.45 6.57
C VAL A 909 -61.62 77.66 7.25
N LEU A 910 -60.31 77.86 7.06
CA LEU A 910 -59.54 78.99 7.63
C LEU A 910 -58.74 79.76 6.55
N PRO A 911 -59.39 80.57 5.70
CA PRO A 911 -58.72 81.28 4.59
C PRO A 911 -57.71 82.34 5.03
N SER A 912 -57.75 82.76 6.31
CA SER A 912 -56.90 83.81 6.89
C SER A 912 -55.44 83.37 7.13
N VAL A 913 -55.10 82.08 6.95
CA VAL A 913 -53.82 81.48 7.32
C VAL A 913 -52.92 81.29 6.07
N PRO A 914 -51.89 82.14 5.85
CA PRO A 914 -51.01 82.04 4.68
C PRO A 914 -49.91 80.98 4.88
N LEU A 915 -49.84 79.96 4.02
CA LEU A 915 -48.85 78.88 4.10
C LEU A 915 -48.17 78.58 2.74
N PRO A 916 -46.85 78.26 2.73
CA PRO A 916 -46.16 77.83 1.51
C PRO A 916 -46.56 76.41 1.07
N ALA A 917 -46.81 76.23 -0.23
CA ALA A 917 -47.25 74.96 -0.81
C ALA A 917 -46.17 73.85 -0.94
N SER A 918 -44.94 74.07 -0.44
CA SER A 918 -43.75 73.26 -0.79
C SER A 918 -43.11 72.52 0.40
N GLN A 919 -43.90 72.13 1.40
CA GLN A 919 -43.46 71.38 2.60
C GLN A 919 -44.10 69.99 2.64
N SER A 920 -43.62 69.09 3.51
CA SER A 920 -44.32 67.81 3.74
C SER A 920 -45.68 68.05 4.42
N HIS A 921 -46.59 67.07 4.37
CA HIS A 921 -47.91 67.21 4.99
C HIS A 921 -47.81 67.40 6.51
N GLN A 922 -46.90 66.69 7.19
CA GLN A 922 -46.72 66.80 8.64
C GLN A 922 -46.19 68.18 9.08
N GLU A 923 -45.20 68.73 8.37
CA GLU A 923 -44.68 70.08 8.62
C GLU A 923 -45.76 71.14 8.37
N TRP A 924 -46.48 71.01 7.24
CA TRP A 924 -47.57 71.92 6.89
C TRP A 924 -48.69 71.90 7.94
N MET A 925 -49.05 70.72 8.45
CA MET A 925 -50.06 70.58 9.52
C MET A 925 -49.63 71.25 10.82
N GLN A 926 -48.35 71.15 11.22
CA GLN A 926 -47.83 71.84 12.41
C GLN A 926 -47.77 73.36 12.24
N MET A 927 -47.42 73.84 11.04
CA MET A 927 -47.45 75.26 10.71
C MET A 927 -48.88 75.81 10.66
N PHE A 928 -49.83 75.04 10.10
CA PHE A 928 -51.26 75.37 10.12
C PHE A 928 -51.81 75.40 11.55
N GLU A 929 -51.51 74.39 12.37
CA GLU A 929 -51.93 74.35 13.77
C GLU A 929 -51.39 75.55 14.57
N SER A 930 -50.15 75.97 14.31
CA SER A 930 -49.52 77.12 14.96
C SER A 930 -50.15 78.45 14.55
N ALA A 931 -50.30 78.69 13.24
CA ALA A 931 -50.90 79.93 12.72
C ALA A 931 -52.43 80.01 12.98
N ALA A 932 -53.13 78.86 13.00
CA ALA A 932 -54.54 78.82 13.40
C ALA A 932 -54.71 79.15 14.89
N LYS A 933 -53.77 78.75 15.76
CA LYS A 933 -53.77 79.18 17.17
C LYS A 933 -53.59 80.69 17.30
N GLU A 934 -52.66 81.30 16.55
CA GLU A 934 -52.50 82.76 16.53
C GLU A 934 -53.79 83.46 16.10
N VAL A 935 -54.38 83.07 14.96
CA VAL A 935 -55.64 83.64 14.45
C VAL A 935 -56.81 83.46 15.44
N VAL A 936 -56.89 82.32 16.14
CA VAL A 936 -57.92 82.08 17.18
C VAL A 936 -57.66 82.91 18.44
N THR A 937 -56.41 83.25 18.78
CA THR A 937 -56.09 84.13 19.92
C THR A 937 -56.28 85.63 19.64
N GLU A 938 -56.32 86.05 18.37
CA GLU A 938 -56.57 87.46 17.99
C GLU A 938 -58.05 87.77 17.65
N ALA A 939 -58.96 86.79 17.70
CA ALA A 939 -60.30 86.88 17.10
C ALA A 939 -61.49 86.72 18.08
N GLU A 940 -61.57 87.54 19.13
CA GLU A 940 -62.85 87.88 19.80
C GLU A 940 -62.80 89.30 20.41
N PRO A 941 -63.93 89.99 20.65
CA PRO A 941 -65.32 89.62 20.35
C PRO A 941 -66.13 90.69 19.56
N ALA A 942 -67.06 90.28 18.69
CA ALA A 942 -68.27 91.05 18.33
C ALA A 942 -69.30 90.21 17.54
N ALA A 943 -70.58 90.29 17.93
CA ALA A 943 -71.74 89.62 17.29
C ALA A 943 -72.54 90.61 16.39
N PRO A 944 -73.74 90.28 15.82
CA PRO A 944 -74.36 88.98 15.49
C PRO A 944 -75.04 88.88 14.09
N ALA A 945 -75.33 87.63 13.67
CA ALA A 945 -76.49 87.12 12.89
C ALA A 945 -77.31 87.95 11.86
N ALA A 946 -77.51 87.36 10.66
CA ALA A 946 -78.76 87.44 9.87
C ALA A 946 -78.86 86.24 8.86
N PRO A 947 -80.03 85.60 8.65
CA PRO A 947 -80.20 84.46 7.73
C PRO A 947 -81.03 84.76 6.45
N GLY A 948 -80.94 83.91 5.42
CA GLY A 948 -81.86 83.87 4.26
C GLY A 948 -81.52 82.75 3.25
N PRO A 949 -82.50 82.10 2.55
CA PRO A 949 -82.33 80.71 2.07
C PRO A 949 -82.77 80.44 0.60
N GLU A 950 -82.99 79.15 0.27
CA GLU A 950 -83.84 78.57 -0.80
C GLU A 950 -83.24 78.25 -2.19
N SER A 951 -82.75 77.00 -2.37
CA SER A 951 -83.04 76.12 -3.54
C SER A 951 -82.39 74.72 -3.33
N GLU A 952 -83.12 73.71 -2.84
CA GLU A 952 -82.49 72.41 -2.45
C GLU A 952 -83.17 71.12 -2.96
N ASP A 953 -84.50 71.06 -3.13
CA ASP A 953 -85.24 69.78 -3.37
C ASP A 953 -84.76 68.93 -4.58
N ALA A 954 -84.20 69.56 -5.62
CA ALA A 954 -83.70 68.86 -6.79
C ALA A 954 -82.31 68.23 -6.59
N ASP A 955 -81.47 68.81 -5.72
CA ASP A 955 -80.16 68.26 -5.39
C ASP A 955 -80.25 67.21 -4.28
N VAL A 956 -81.17 67.35 -3.31
CA VAL A 956 -81.33 66.40 -2.18
C VAL A 956 -81.53 64.97 -2.67
N THR A 957 -82.44 64.70 -3.60
CA THR A 957 -82.67 63.33 -4.11
C THR A 957 -81.52 62.80 -4.97
N ALA A 958 -80.76 63.68 -5.63
CA ALA A 958 -79.53 63.30 -6.34
C ALA A 958 -78.36 63.02 -5.38
N LEU A 959 -78.34 63.69 -4.22
CA LEU A 959 -77.38 63.46 -3.13
C LEU A 959 -77.70 62.20 -2.35
N GLU A 960 -78.98 61.88 -2.09
CA GLU A 960 -79.40 60.61 -1.48
C GLU A 960 -78.99 59.39 -2.33
N GLY A 961 -79.15 59.48 -3.66
CA GLY A 961 -78.69 58.44 -4.58
C GLY A 961 -77.18 58.22 -4.51
N LYS A 962 -76.39 59.31 -4.56
CA LYS A 962 -74.92 59.26 -4.44
C LYS A 962 -74.45 58.81 -3.07
N LEU A 963 -75.15 59.18 -2.00
CA LEU A 963 -74.85 58.75 -0.63
C LEU A 963 -75.00 57.23 -0.52
N LYS A 964 -76.09 56.67 -1.05
CA LYS A 964 -76.32 55.23 -1.06
C LYS A 964 -75.30 54.47 -1.92
N GLU A 965 -74.95 55.01 -3.09
CA GLU A 965 -73.90 54.45 -3.94
C GLU A 965 -72.54 54.47 -3.22
N ALA A 966 -72.22 55.55 -2.51
CA ALA A 966 -71.02 55.65 -1.67
C ALA A 966 -71.04 54.69 -0.46
N GLU A 967 -72.19 54.49 0.19
CA GLU A 967 -72.33 53.51 1.27
C GLU A 967 -72.16 52.07 0.78
N ASP A 968 -72.70 51.71 -0.38
CA ASP A 968 -72.56 50.36 -0.94
C ASP A 968 -71.13 50.15 -1.49
N ALA A 969 -70.49 51.17 -2.07
CA ALA A 969 -69.06 51.16 -2.38
C ALA A 969 -68.18 51.02 -1.12
N GLN A 970 -68.53 51.70 -0.02
CA GLN A 970 -67.86 51.56 1.28
C GLN A 970 -67.98 50.13 1.83
N LYS A 971 -69.14 49.48 1.69
CA LYS A 971 -69.34 48.07 2.09
C LYS A 971 -68.51 47.10 1.23
N VAL A 972 -68.27 47.40 -0.04
CA VAL A 972 -67.35 46.62 -0.90
C VAL A 972 -65.90 46.85 -0.46
N LEU A 973 -65.45 48.10 -0.38
CA LEU A 973 -64.11 48.46 0.12
C LEU A 973 -63.80 47.89 1.50
N GLN A 974 -64.79 47.80 2.40
CA GLN A 974 -64.62 47.17 3.71
C GLN A 974 -64.38 45.66 3.59
N LYS A 975 -65.13 44.94 2.75
CA LYS A 975 -64.91 43.49 2.49
C LYS A 975 -63.57 43.23 1.81
N ASP A 976 -63.16 44.12 0.92
CA ASP A 976 -61.85 44.06 0.28
C ASP A 976 -60.74 44.28 1.33
N CYS A 977 -60.89 45.25 2.23
CA CYS A 977 -59.99 45.44 3.37
C CYS A 977 -59.95 44.23 4.34
N GLU A 978 -61.09 43.58 4.59
CA GLU A 978 -61.18 42.38 5.43
C GLU A 978 -60.51 41.16 4.76
N THR A 979 -60.66 41.00 3.45
CA THR A 979 -59.97 39.94 2.69
C THR A 979 -58.48 40.23 2.53
N TYR A 980 -58.04 41.48 2.30
CA TYR A 980 -56.61 41.84 2.34
C TYR A 980 -55.99 41.58 3.71
N LYS A 981 -56.66 41.91 4.82
CA LYS A 981 -56.20 41.56 6.17
C LYS A 981 -56.04 40.05 6.37
N LYS A 982 -56.99 39.25 5.86
CA LYS A 982 -56.91 37.80 5.92
C LYS A 982 -55.72 37.26 5.10
N VAL A 983 -55.55 37.71 3.86
CA VAL A 983 -54.43 37.30 2.99
C VAL A 983 -53.07 37.72 3.58
N LEU A 984 -52.99 38.90 4.21
CA LEU A 984 -51.79 39.34 4.92
C LEU A 984 -51.46 38.42 6.11
N ALA A 985 -52.43 38.09 6.96
CA ALA A 985 -52.23 37.15 8.07
C ALA A 985 -51.88 35.72 7.59
N GLU A 986 -52.44 35.27 6.46
CA GLU A 986 -52.09 33.98 5.85
C GLU A 986 -50.67 33.98 5.27
N THR A 987 -50.23 35.06 4.64
CA THR A 987 -48.84 35.21 4.15
C THR A 987 -47.82 35.41 5.27
N GLU A 988 -48.15 36.17 6.32
CA GLU A 988 -47.36 36.28 7.55
C GLU A 988 -47.18 34.91 8.21
N GLY A 989 -48.26 34.12 8.33
CA GLY A 989 -48.19 32.75 8.84
C GLY A 989 -47.41 31.78 7.94
N ILE A 990 -47.33 32.01 6.62
CA ILE A 990 -46.46 31.25 5.71
C ILE A 990 -44.99 31.66 5.92
N LEU A 991 -44.70 32.96 6.00
CA LEU A 991 -43.35 33.49 6.22
C LEU A 991 -42.78 33.05 7.56
N GLN A 992 -43.58 33.06 8.63
CA GLN A 992 -43.15 32.53 9.94
C GLN A 992 -42.79 31.06 9.85
N ARG A 993 -43.63 30.20 9.23
CA ARG A 993 -43.31 28.77 9.05
C ARG A 993 -42.07 28.53 8.19
N LEU A 994 -41.80 29.40 7.20
CA LEU A 994 -40.58 29.34 6.41
C LEU A 994 -39.35 29.74 7.24
N GLN A 995 -39.44 30.80 8.04
CA GLN A 995 -38.38 31.21 8.97
C GLN A 995 -38.09 30.09 9.99
N ASP A 996 -39.12 29.58 10.69
CA ASP A 996 -39.01 28.48 11.65
C ASP A 996 -38.35 27.24 11.01
N SER A 997 -38.68 26.94 9.75
CA SER A 997 -38.10 25.83 8.99
C SER A 997 -36.64 26.05 8.60
N VAL A 998 -36.25 27.29 8.26
CA VAL A 998 -34.86 27.65 7.94
C VAL A 998 -34.01 27.63 9.21
N GLU A 999 -34.49 28.21 10.32
CA GLU A 999 -33.79 28.19 11.61
C GLU A 999 -33.61 26.77 12.15
N GLN A 1000 -34.59 25.88 11.95
CA GLN A 1000 -34.45 24.45 12.26
C GLN A 1000 -33.41 23.75 11.36
N GLU A 1001 -33.42 23.98 10.04
CA GLU A 1001 -32.48 23.30 9.15
C GLU A 1001 -31.05 23.86 9.29
N GLU A 1002 -30.86 25.16 9.51
CA GLU A 1002 -29.58 25.73 9.94
C GLU A 1002 -29.08 25.06 11.22
N SER A 1003 -29.95 24.87 12.22
CA SER A 1003 -29.57 24.24 13.48
C SER A 1003 -29.24 22.75 13.31
N ARG A 1004 -29.91 22.05 12.39
CA ARG A 1004 -29.55 20.69 11.97
C ARG A 1004 -28.18 20.68 11.27
N TRP A 1005 -27.86 21.64 10.41
CA TRP A 1005 -26.53 21.75 9.78
C TRP A 1005 -25.43 22.13 10.77
N ARG A 1006 -25.73 22.97 11.76
CA ARG A 1006 -24.82 23.34 12.85
C ARG A 1006 -24.41 22.11 13.67
N VAL A 1007 -25.39 21.30 14.11
CA VAL A 1007 -25.14 20.04 14.83
C VAL A 1007 -24.43 19.00 13.95
N LYS A 1008 -24.78 18.87 12.66
CA LYS A 1008 -24.05 18.00 11.71
C LYS A 1008 -22.58 18.42 11.57
N LEU A 1009 -22.31 19.73 11.52
CA LEU A 1009 -20.96 20.28 11.40
C LEU A 1009 -20.14 20.07 12.68
N GLU A 1010 -20.72 20.33 13.85
CA GLU A 1010 -20.10 20.07 15.16
C GLU A 1010 -19.78 18.58 15.35
N SER A 1011 -20.71 17.69 14.96
CA SER A 1011 -20.47 16.24 14.96
C SER A 1011 -19.35 15.84 14.00
N ALA A 1012 -19.33 16.39 12.77
CA ALA A 1012 -18.26 16.12 11.81
C ALA A 1012 -16.88 16.63 12.30
N GLN A 1013 -16.83 17.79 12.96
CA GLN A 1013 -15.62 18.32 13.58
C GLN A 1013 -15.15 17.47 14.77
N SER A 1014 -16.07 17.01 15.63
CA SER A 1014 -15.75 16.08 16.72
C SER A 1014 -15.19 14.76 16.19
N ASN A 1015 -15.81 14.18 15.16
CA ASN A 1015 -15.34 12.95 14.53
C ASN A 1015 -13.96 13.14 13.86
N LEU A 1016 -13.71 14.31 13.25
CA LEU A 1016 -12.40 14.65 12.69
C LEU A 1016 -11.33 14.78 13.78
N GLN A 1017 -11.65 15.38 14.93
CA GLN A 1017 -10.74 15.46 16.08
C GLN A 1017 -10.46 14.07 16.67
N GLU A 1018 -11.48 13.22 16.83
CA GLU A 1018 -11.30 11.84 17.30
C GLU A 1018 -10.45 11.00 16.34
N MET A 1019 -10.67 11.12 15.02
CA MET A 1019 -9.81 10.53 13.99
C MET A 1019 -8.36 11.05 14.07
N SER A 1020 -8.18 12.37 14.25
CA SER A 1020 -6.84 12.98 14.36
C SER A 1020 -6.08 12.49 15.60
N LEU A 1021 -6.77 12.32 16.73
CA LEU A 1021 -6.18 11.75 17.95
C LEU A 1021 -5.82 10.26 17.77
N LYS A 1022 -6.64 9.49 17.05
CA LYS A 1022 -6.31 8.09 16.70
C LYS A 1022 -5.10 8.00 15.75
N VAL A 1023 -5.00 8.88 14.76
CA VAL A 1023 -3.83 8.97 13.87
C VAL A 1023 -2.57 9.30 14.69
N ALA A 1024 -2.60 10.33 15.54
CA ALA A 1024 -1.47 10.68 16.39
C ALA A 1024 -1.06 9.55 17.36
N SER A 1025 -2.03 8.77 17.86
CA SER A 1025 -1.76 7.58 18.67
C SER A 1025 -1.08 6.46 17.88
N LEU A 1026 -1.51 6.23 16.63
CA LEU A 1026 -0.92 5.23 15.74
C LEU A 1026 0.47 5.66 15.22
N GLU A 1027 0.70 6.95 14.99
CA GLU A 1027 2.02 7.51 14.69
C GLU A 1027 2.97 7.35 15.88
N SER A 1028 2.49 7.57 17.11
CA SER A 1028 3.27 7.32 18.33
C SER A 1028 3.56 5.84 18.57
N GLU A 1029 2.66 4.94 18.17
CA GLU A 1029 2.88 3.49 18.28
C GLU A 1029 3.82 2.97 17.17
N ALA A 1030 3.73 3.50 15.95
CA ALA A 1030 4.67 3.21 14.87
C ALA A 1030 6.10 3.62 15.25
N GLY A 1031 6.30 4.85 15.75
CA GLY A 1031 7.63 5.29 16.22
C GLY A 1031 8.16 4.47 17.42
N ARG A 1032 7.27 3.89 18.22
CA ARG A 1032 7.64 2.90 19.24
C ARG A 1032 8.10 1.59 18.60
N LEU A 1033 7.35 1.04 17.64
CA LEU A 1033 7.71 -0.19 16.93
C LEU A 1033 9.00 -0.06 16.10
N ASP A 1034 9.30 1.12 15.56
CA ASP A 1034 10.59 1.42 14.94
C ASP A 1034 11.73 1.36 15.98
N SER A 1035 11.52 1.94 17.17
CA SER A 1035 12.48 1.88 18.29
C SER A 1035 12.69 0.44 18.80
N ASP A 1036 11.58 -0.29 19.03
CA ASP A 1036 11.57 -1.71 19.40
C ASP A 1036 12.31 -2.55 18.34
N THR A 1037 12.24 -2.16 17.05
CA THR A 1037 12.96 -2.79 15.94
C THR A 1037 14.46 -2.49 15.95
N GLU A 1038 14.89 -1.26 16.24
CA GLU A 1038 16.31 -0.91 16.40
C GLU A 1038 16.95 -1.66 17.58
N GLU A 1039 16.26 -1.76 18.73
CA GLU A 1039 16.71 -2.56 19.87
C GLU A 1039 16.82 -4.05 19.50
N LEU A 1040 15.83 -4.60 18.82
CA LEU A 1040 15.83 -6.01 18.38
C LEU A 1040 16.92 -6.25 17.32
N GLU A 1041 17.26 -5.27 16.49
CA GLU A 1041 18.47 -5.33 15.65
C GLU A 1041 19.77 -5.31 16.46
N SER A 1042 19.86 -4.52 17.55
CA SER A 1042 21.02 -4.57 18.45
C SER A 1042 21.17 -5.96 19.07
N LEU A 1043 20.09 -6.51 19.64
CA LEU A 1043 20.08 -7.86 20.20
C LEU A 1043 20.45 -8.93 19.14
N ARG A 1044 20.12 -8.74 17.86
CA ARG A 1044 20.62 -9.59 16.77
C ARG A 1044 22.13 -9.41 16.53
N ARG A 1045 22.70 -8.21 16.66
CA ARG A 1045 24.17 -7.97 16.56
C ARG A 1045 24.90 -8.63 17.72
N ASP A 1046 24.41 -8.41 18.94
CA ASP A 1046 24.98 -8.96 20.17
C ASP A 1046 24.88 -10.49 20.19
N LYS A 1047 23.75 -11.06 19.76
CA LYS A 1047 23.60 -12.51 19.54
C LYS A 1047 24.66 -13.06 18.58
N ARG A 1048 24.85 -12.46 17.39
CA ARG A 1048 25.88 -12.93 16.43
C ARG A 1048 27.29 -12.83 17.00
N HIS A 1049 27.57 -11.82 17.82
CA HIS A 1049 28.84 -11.71 18.53
C HIS A 1049 29.01 -12.87 19.51
N LEU A 1050 28.03 -13.13 20.38
CA LEU A 1050 28.04 -14.25 21.33
C LEU A 1050 28.12 -15.63 20.64
N GLU A 1051 27.47 -15.81 19.49
CA GLU A 1051 27.64 -17.01 18.65
C GLU A 1051 29.09 -17.14 18.17
N SER A 1052 29.74 -16.06 17.72
CA SER A 1052 31.16 -16.09 17.33
C SER A 1052 32.15 -16.26 18.49
N GLU A 1053 31.80 -15.83 19.71
CA GLU A 1053 32.54 -16.13 20.94
C GLU A 1053 32.43 -17.62 21.28
N LEU A 1054 31.20 -18.17 21.24
CA LEU A 1054 30.93 -19.58 21.53
C LEU A 1054 31.66 -20.51 20.57
N GLU A 1055 31.56 -20.29 19.25
CA GLU A 1055 32.30 -21.11 18.28
C GLU A 1055 33.83 -21.04 18.49
N ARG A 1056 34.36 -19.95 19.07
CA ARG A 1056 35.79 -19.84 19.39
C ARG A 1056 36.14 -20.64 20.63
N ALA A 1057 35.35 -20.52 21.69
CA ALA A 1057 35.48 -21.34 22.89
C ALA A 1057 35.34 -22.84 22.57
N GLU A 1058 34.50 -23.22 21.60
CA GLU A 1058 34.40 -24.59 21.10
C GLU A 1058 35.65 -25.05 20.33
N ARG A 1059 36.26 -24.19 19.50
CA ARG A 1059 37.53 -24.48 18.81
C ARG A 1059 38.70 -24.61 19.79
N GLU A 1060 38.75 -23.74 20.80
CA GLU A 1060 39.74 -23.79 21.89
C GLU A 1060 39.55 -25.06 22.74
N SER A 1061 38.31 -25.38 23.12
CA SER A 1061 37.95 -26.63 23.82
C SER A 1061 38.34 -27.88 23.01
N ALA A 1062 38.06 -27.90 21.71
CA ALA A 1062 38.50 -28.99 20.82
C ALA A 1062 40.03 -29.13 20.78
N THR A 1063 40.76 -28.01 20.80
CA THR A 1063 42.22 -27.97 20.86
C THR A 1063 42.74 -28.55 22.18
N TYR A 1064 42.20 -28.12 23.33
CA TYR A 1064 42.53 -28.69 24.63
C TYR A 1064 42.19 -30.19 24.72
N VAL A 1065 41.11 -30.65 24.07
CA VAL A 1065 40.76 -32.08 24.00
C VAL A 1065 41.78 -32.88 23.17
N THR A 1066 42.37 -32.30 22.12
CA THR A 1066 43.49 -32.92 21.41
C THR A 1066 44.77 -32.93 22.24
N GLU A 1067 45.14 -31.83 22.90
CA GLU A 1067 46.32 -31.76 23.78
C GLU A 1067 46.22 -32.76 24.94
N VAL A 1068 45.05 -32.87 25.58
CA VAL A 1068 44.79 -33.85 26.66
C VAL A 1068 44.85 -35.29 26.15
N ARG A 1069 44.52 -35.54 24.87
CA ARG A 1069 44.72 -36.87 24.25
C ARG A 1069 46.20 -37.16 24.05
N GLU A 1070 46.96 -36.24 23.47
CA GLU A 1070 48.40 -36.40 23.26
C GLU A 1070 49.16 -36.59 24.58
N LEU A 1071 48.82 -35.81 25.62
CA LEU A 1071 49.36 -35.97 26.97
C LEU A 1071 48.99 -37.32 27.60
N LYS A 1072 47.78 -37.85 27.33
CA LYS A 1072 47.37 -39.18 27.78
C LYS A 1072 48.13 -40.28 27.05
N ASP A 1073 48.31 -40.15 25.75
CA ASP A 1073 49.03 -41.14 24.94
C ASP A 1073 50.52 -41.18 25.37
N LEU A 1074 51.16 -40.02 25.56
CA LEU A 1074 52.48 -39.88 26.19
C LEU A 1074 52.55 -40.51 27.59
N LEU A 1075 51.53 -40.31 28.43
CA LEU A 1075 51.46 -40.94 29.76
C LEU A 1075 51.40 -42.47 29.66
N THR A 1076 50.63 -43.02 28.71
CA THR A 1076 50.59 -44.48 28.50
C THR A 1076 51.90 -45.03 27.93
N GLU A 1077 52.60 -44.27 27.08
CA GLU A 1077 53.94 -44.64 26.60
C GLU A 1077 54.96 -44.64 27.75
N LEU A 1078 54.91 -43.66 28.65
CA LEU A 1078 55.75 -43.61 29.86
C LEU A 1078 55.41 -44.72 30.86
N GLN A 1079 54.14 -45.05 31.05
CA GLN A 1079 53.71 -46.20 31.85
C GLN A 1079 54.23 -47.51 31.25
N SER A 1080 54.06 -47.74 29.95
CA SER A 1080 54.57 -48.93 29.26
C SER A 1080 56.11 -49.05 29.35
N LYS A 1081 56.84 -47.93 29.26
CA LYS A 1081 58.30 -47.90 29.48
C LYS A 1081 58.67 -48.21 30.93
N LEU A 1082 57.90 -47.73 31.91
CA LEU A 1082 58.10 -48.02 33.33
C LEU A 1082 57.83 -49.49 33.65
N ASP A 1083 56.73 -50.05 33.15
CA ASP A 1083 56.37 -51.47 33.31
C ASP A 1083 57.41 -52.38 32.63
N GLY A 1084 57.90 -51.99 31.45
CA GLY A 1084 59.02 -52.65 30.77
C GLY A 1084 60.31 -52.61 31.59
N SER A 1085 60.64 -51.46 32.18
CA SER A 1085 61.81 -51.32 33.06
C SER A 1085 61.64 -52.08 34.39
N TYR A 1086 60.43 -52.20 34.91
CA TYR A 1086 60.12 -52.93 36.13
C TYR A 1086 60.19 -54.44 35.91
N THR A 1087 59.60 -54.94 34.82
CA THR A 1087 59.67 -56.36 34.44
C THR A 1087 61.11 -56.79 34.12
N GLU A 1088 61.91 -55.94 33.46
CA GLU A 1088 63.35 -56.19 33.26
C GLU A 1088 64.12 -56.19 34.60
N ALA A 1089 63.80 -55.29 35.54
CA ALA A 1089 64.43 -55.29 36.86
C ALA A 1089 64.04 -56.52 37.70
N VAL A 1090 62.80 -57.00 37.59
CA VAL A 1090 62.36 -58.28 38.19
C VAL A 1090 63.14 -59.44 37.58
N ARG A 1091 63.24 -59.52 36.25
CA ARG A 1091 64.00 -60.54 35.51
C ARG A 1091 65.47 -60.58 35.95
N GLN A 1092 66.12 -59.42 36.06
CA GLN A 1092 67.50 -59.32 36.56
C GLN A 1092 67.63 -59.74 38.04
N ASN A 1093 66.64 -59.46 38.88
CA ASN A 1093 66.62 -59.92 40.27
C ASN A 1093 66.39 -61.44 40.36
N GLU A 1094 65.60 -62.04 39.48
CA GLU A 1094 65.45 -63.49 39.36
C GLU A 1094 66.76 -64.17 38.93
N GLU A 1095 67.44 -63.65 37.90
CA GLU A 1095 68.79 -64.10 37.49
C GLU A 1095 69.80 -63.98 38.66
N LEU A 1096 69.79 -62.86 39.37
CA LEU A 1096 70.68 -62.61 40.50
C LEU A 1096 70.39 -63.52 41.68
N ASN A 1097 69.12 -63.91 41.92
CA ASN A 1097 68.76 -64.87 42.96
C ASN A 1097 69.05 -66.33 42.55
N LEU A 1098 68.95 -66.66 41.25
CA LEU A 1098 69.44 -67.95 40.72
C LEU A 1098 70.97 -68.06 40.90
N LEU A 1099 71.72 -67.01 40.55
CA LEU A 1099 73.18 -66.95 40.76
C LEU A 1099 73.55 -67.02 42.25
N LYS A 1100 72.82 -66.34 43.15
CA LYS A 1100 73.00 -66.51 44.60
C LYS A 1100 72.76 -67.96 45.03
N THR A 1101 71.72 -68.60 44.50
CA THR A 1101 71.36 -69.99 44.87
C THR A 1101 72.48 -70.95 44.45
N GLN A 1102 72.95 -70.84 43.21
CA GLN A 1102 74.12 -71.58 42.69
C GLN A 1102 75.38 -71.30 43.52
N LEU A 1103 75.62 -70.04 43.92
CA LEU A 1103 76.75 -69.69 44.78
C LEU A 1103 76.61 -70.33 46.17
N THR A 1104 75.45 -70.30 46.81
CA THR A 1104 75.23 -70.97 48.11
C THR A 1104 75.34 -72.49 48.01
N GLU A 1105 74.96 -73.08 46.87
CA GLU A 1105 75.11 -74.52 46.61
C GLU A 1105 76.57 -74.92 46.37
N THR A 1106 77.36 -74.08 45.69
CA THR A 1106 78.81 -74.31 45.55
C THR A 1106 79.55 -74.08 46.87
N LEU A 1107 79.12 -73.10 47.69
CA LEU A 1107 79.67 -72.89 49.03
C LEU A 1107 79.36 -74.07 49.97
N SER A 1108 78.15 -74.63 49.96
CA SER A 1108 77.83 -75.80 50.80
C SER A 1108 78.55 -77.07 50.31
N LYS A 1109 78.73 -77.25 48.99
CA LYS A 1109 79.61 -78.29 48.44
C LYS A 1109 81.06 -78.13 48.90
N LEU A 1110 81.61 -76.91 48.88
CA LEU A 1110 82.95 -76.62 49.39
C LEU A 1110 83.08 -76.82 50.91
N GLU A 1111 82.08 -76.40 51.70
CA GLU A 1111 82.04 -76.60 53.15
C GLU A 1111 81.96 -78.08 53.53
N THR A 1112 81.13 -78.86 52.82
CA THR A 1112 81.10 -80.32 53.00
C THR A 1112 82.44 -80.97 52.64
N GLU A 1113 83.04 -80.63 51.50
CA GLU A 1113 84.40 -81.10 51.16
C GLU A 1113 85.46 -80.66 52.18
N GLU A 1114 85.35 -79.46 52.77
CA GLU A 1114 86.28 -79.00 53.81
C GLU A 1114 86.08 -79.81 55.10
N SER A 1115 84.84 -80.06 55.51
CA SER A 1115 84.54 -80.91 56.66
C SER A 1115 85.07 -82.35 56.48
N GLU A 1116 85.02 -82.89 55.26
CA GLU A 1116 85.66 -84.18 54.92
C GLU A 1116 87.19 -84.09 55.00
N ARG A 1117 87.81 -83.04 54.44
CA ARG A 1117 89.26 -82.81 54.55
C ARG A 1117 89.72 -82.70 56.00
N GLN A 1118 89.01 -81.94 56.83
CA GLN A 1118 89.28 -81.78 58.26
C GLN A 1118 89.13 -83.12 59.00
N LYS A 1119 88.10 -83.92 58.67
CA LYS A 1119 87.91 -85.26 59.24
C LYS A 1119 89.04 -86.21 58.85
N VAL A 1120 89.41 -86.26 57.56
CA VAL A 1120 90.54 -87.08 57.08
C VAL A 1120 91.85 -86.65 57.73
N ALA A 1121 92.11 -85.34 57.88
CA ALA A 1121 93.27 -84.84 58.61
C ALA A 1121 93.26 -85.25 60.09
N GLY A 1122 92.10 -85.22 60.76
CA GLY A 1122 91.95 -85.67 62.15
C GLY A 1122 92.10 -87.18 62.32
N ASP A 1123 91.64 -87.99 61.36
CA ASP A 1123 91.83 -89.45 61.36
C ASP A 1123 93.29 -89.83 61.03
N LEU A 1124 93.97 -89.06 60.16
CA LEU A 1124 95.42 -89.16 59.94
C LEU A 1124 96.24 -88.79 61.18
N TYR A 1125 95.84 -87.74 61.92
CA TYR A 1125 96.52 -87.36 63.17
C TYR A 1125 96.44 -88.49 64.22
N LYS A 1126 95.28 -89.15 64.38
CA LYS A 1126 95.14 -90.32 65.26
C LYS A 1126 95.98 -91.52 64.79
N ALA A 1127 96.10 -91.71 63.47
CA ALA A 1127 96.96 -92.74 62.89
C ALA A 1127 98.45 -92.44 63.17
N GLN A 1128 98.87 -91.17 63.17
CA GLN A 1128 100.21 -90.75 63.57
C GLN A 1128 100.42 -90.92 65.08
N GLU A 1129 99.49 -90.49 65.93
CA GLU A 1129 99.58 -90.63 67.39
C GLU A 1129 99.69 -92.11 67.83
N SER A 1130 98.95 -93.01 67.17
CA SER A 1130 99.05 -94.45 67.41
C SER A 1130 100.33 -95.08 66.82
N LEU A 1131 100.90 -94.53 65.75
CA LEU A 1131 102.24 -94.90 65.26
C LEU A 1131 103.33 -94.47 66.25
N ASP A 1132 103.25 -93.25 66.77
CA ASP A 1132 104.23 -92.68 67.71
C ASP A 1132 104.18 -93.41 69.06
N LEU A 1133 102.99 -93.82 69.52
CA LEU A 1133 102.82 -94.72 70.67
C LEU A 1133 103.48 -96.09 70.45
N ILE A 1134 103.38 -96.66 69.25
CA ILE A 1134 104.07 -97.92 68.91
C ILE A 1134 105.58 -97.73 68.92
N GLN A 1135 106.10 -96.62 68.35
CA GLN A 1135 107.53 -96.31 68.39
C GLN A 1135 108.03 -96.09 69.83
N ALA A 1136 107.26 -95.41 70.68
CA ALA A 1136 107.60 -95.18 72.08
C ALA A 1136 107.67 -96.49 72.89
N GLU A 1137 106.74 -97.42 72.68
CA GLU A 1137 106.75 -98.72 73.38
C GLU A 1137 107.90 -99.63 72.87
N ILE A 1138 108.25 -99.58 71.56
CA ILE A 1138 109.43 -100.26 71.01
C ILE A 1138 110.75 -99.69 71.58
N LEU A 1139 110.87 -98.36 71.70
CA LEU A 1139 112.03 -97.71 72.31
C LEU A 1139 112.19 -98.08 73.80
N LYS A 1140 111.08 -98.29 74.48
CA LYS A 1140 111.01 -98.70 75.89
C LYS A 1140 111.38 -100.18 76.10
N GLU A 1141 111.08 -101.06 75.14
CA GLU A 1141 111.59 -102.45 75.15
C GLU A 1141 113.10 -102.53 74.85
N THR A 1142 113.59 -101.76 73.88
CA THR A 1142 115.04 -101.71 73.58
C THR A 1142 115.88 -101.12 74.72
N GLY A 1143 115.27 -100.33 75.62
CA GLY A 1143 115.92 -99.79 76.82
C GLY A 1143 116.13 -100.75 78.00
N GLN A 1144 115.65 -102.00 77.93
CA GLN A 1144 115.74 -102.98 79.05
C GLN A 1144 116.67 -104.18 78.79
N ALA A 1145 117.47 -104.17 77.72
CA ALA A 1145 118.28 -105.31 77.32
C ALA A 1145 119.57 -105.54 78.15
N ASP A 1146 120.20 -104.48 78.67
CA ASP A 1146 121.56 -104.53 79.21
C ASP A 1146 121.65 -104.19 80.71
N LEU A 1147 121.43 -105.19 81.59
CA LEU A 1147 122.11 -105.26 82.90
C LEU A 1147 122.02 -106.68 83.50
N ILE A 1148 123.17 -107.36 83.52
CA ILE A 1148 123.36 -108.73 84.01
C ILE A 1148 123.60 -108.70 85.53
N GLU A 1149 123.00 -109.62 86.31
CA GLU A 1149 123.73 -110.71 86.99
C GLU A 1149 122.90 -111.54 88.02
N ASN A 1150 122.96 -112.88 87.86
CA ASN A 1150 122.73 -113.97 88.83
C ASN A 1150 121.70 -113.82 90.00
N SER A 1151 120.55 -114.51 89.91
CA SER A 1151 120.17 -115.60 90.85
C SER A 1151 118.84 -116.33 90.52
N THR A 1152 118.91 -117.66 90.43
CA THR A 1152 117.89 -118.67 90.84
C THR A 1152 116.40 -118.50 90.45
N ILE A 1153 116.05 -119.03 89.27
CA ILE A 1153 114.89 -119.92 88.98
C ILE A 1153 113.59 -119.70 89.81
N ALA A 1154 112.67 -118.87 89.31
CA ALA A 1154 111.25 -118.89 89.73
C ALA A 1154 110.22 -118.31 88.72
N THR A 1155 110.63 -117.58 87.68
CA THR A 1155 109.80 -116.53 87.05
C THR A 1155 109.28 -116.78 85.63
N GLN A 1156 109.64 -117.88 84.96
CA GLN A 1156 109.31 -118.10 83.53
C GLN A 1156 107.82 -118.12 83.18
N ARG A 1157 106.91 -118.32 84.15
CA ARG A 1157 105.45 -118.29 83.92
C ARG A 1157 104.84 -116.89 84.04
N GLU A 1158 105.55 -115.94 84.67
CA GLU A 1158 105.07 -114.57 84.85
C GLU A 1158 105.55 -113.64 83.71
N GLU A 1159 106.61 -114.02 83.00
CA GLU A 1159 107.03 -113.36 81.75
C GLU A 1159 106.14 -113.76 80.56
N THR A 1160 105.66 -115.01 80.51
CA THR A 1160 104.70 -115.44 79.47
C THR A 1160 103.38 -114.69 79.60
N ASP A 1161 102.80 -114.59 80.80
CA ASP A 1161 101.57 -113.84 81.05
C ASP A 1161 101.70 -112.33 80.72
N ARG A 1162 102.89 -111.76 80.90
CA ARG A 1162 103.19 -110.37 80.50
C ARG A 1162 103.30 -110.25 78.97
N LYS A 1163 104.02 -111.16 78.31
CA LYS A 1163 104.16 -111.19 76.84
C LYS A 1163 102.86 -111.51 76.11
N GLU A 1164 101.99 -112.35 76.66
CA GLU A 1164 100.64 -112.57 76.10
C GLU A 1164 99.75 -111.34 76.25
N LYS A 1165 99.74 -110.65 77.41
CA LYS A 1165 98.97 -109.40 77.58
C LYS A 1165 99.51 -108.26 76.71
N MET A 1166 100.82 -108.14 76.57
CA MET A 1166 101.50 -107.19 75.71
C MET A 1166 101.19 -107.45 74.22
N THR A 1167 101.34 -108.69 73.74
CA THR A 1167 100.97 -109.04 72.35
C THR A 1167 99.46 -108.97 72.11
N ALA A 1168 98.61 -109.23 73.09
CA ALA A 1168 97.16 -108.97 72.96
C ALA A 1168 96.87 -107.48 72.79
N GLY A 1169 97.56 -106.61 73.54
CA GLY A 1169 97.50 -105.15 73.40
C GLY A 1169 98.00 -104.66 72.04
N LEU A 1170 99.18 -105.12 71.60
CA LEU A 1170 99.71 -104.79 70.26
C LEU A 1170 98.78 -105.28 69.14
N ASN A 1171 98.23 -106.50 69.26
CA ASN A 1171 97.26 -107.01 68.29
C ASN A 1171 95.94 -106.23 68.32
N GLN A 1172 95.58 -105.57 69.43
CA GLN A 1172 94.41 -104.69 69.50
C GLN A 1172 94.67 -103.38 68.75
N THR A 1173 95.78 -102.69 69.03
CA THR A 1173 96.13 -101.43 68.35
C THR A 1173 96.43 -101.64 66.87
N VAL A 1174 97.03 -102.76 66.47
CA VAL A 1174 97.21 -103.14 65.05
C VAL A 1174 95.87 -103.39 64.35
N ARG A 1175 94.87 -103.98 65.04
CA ARG A 1175 93.52 -104.15 64.47
C ARG A 1175 92.76 -102.82 64.38
N GLU A 1176 92.96 -101.91 65.31
CA GLU A 1176 92.41 -100.54 65.25
C GLU A 1176 93.06 -99.73 64.11
N LEU A 1177 94.39 -99.82 63.93
CA LEU A 1177 95.10 -99.25 62.79
C LEU A 1177 94.63 -99.86 61.45
N GLN A 1178 94.40 -101.17 61.38
CA GLN A 1178 93.81 -101.79 60.18
C GLN A 1178 92.39 -101.30 59.89
N GLN A 1179 91.55 -101.11 60.91
CA GLN A 1179 90.20 -100.57 60.75
C GLN A 1179 90.20 -99.09 60.33
N LEU A 1180 91.10 -98.27 60.90
CA LEU A 1180 91.31 -96.89 60.48
C LEU A 1180 91.83 -96.82 59.05
N LEU A 1181 92.84 -97.62 58.69
CA LEU A 1181 93.39 -97.66 57.33
C LEU A 1181 92.34 -98.11 56.30
N GLN A 1182 91.54 -99.14 56.61
CA GLN A 1182 90.41 -99.56 55.77
C GLN A 1182 89.35 -98.45 55.65
N THR A 1183 89.10 -97.69 56.70
CA THR A 1183 88.13 -96.59 56.74
C THR A 1183 88.60 -95.35 55.98
N VAL A 1184 89.89 -95.01 56.04
CA VAL A 1184 90.52 -93.96 55.22
C VAL A 1184 90.53 -94.38 53.75
N ASN A 1185 90.94 -95.61 53.45
CA ASN A 1185 90.99 -96.11 52.06
C ASN A 1185 89.58 -96.14 51.43
N ARG A 1186 88.56 -96.62 52.17
CA ARG A 1186 87.14 -96.59 51.77
C ARG A 1186 86.58 -95.17 51.60
N GLN A 1187 87.06 -94.18 52.36
CA GLN A 1187 86.70 -92.77 52.14
C GLN A 1187 87.35 -92.23 50.85
N LEU A 1188 88.60 -92.59 50.57
CA LEU A 1188 89.29 -92.22 49.33
C LEU A 1188 88.64 -92.87 48.08
N THR A 1189 88.20 -94.13 48.16
CA THR A 1189 87.47 -94.77 47.04
C THR A 1189 86.13 -94.08 46.78
N LYS A 1190 85.37 -93.77 47.83
CA LYS A 1190 84.11 -93.03 47.71
C LYS A 1190 84.27 -91.66 47.05
N ARG A 1191 85.42 -91.00 47.25
CA ARG A 1191 85.74 -89.71 46.59
C ARG A 1191 86.04 -89.85 45.09
N GLN A 1192 86.37 -91.05 44.61
CA GLN A 1192 86.49 -91.35 43.16
C GLN A 1192 85.17 -91.83 42.54
N GLU A 1193 84.26 -92.39 43.34
CA GLU A 1193 82.90 -92.76 42.91
C GLU A 1193 81.99 -91.52 42.77
N GLY A 1194 82.02 -90.59 43.75
CA GLY A 1194 81.16 -89.40 43.80
C GLY A 1194 81.39 -88.34 42.71
N ASP A 1195 82.45 -88.48 41.89
CA ASP A 1195 82.69 -87.66 40.70
C ASP A 1195 82.18 -88.30 39.40
N ARG A 1196 81.65 -89.54 39.43
CA ARG A 1196 81.01 -90.18 38.27
C ARG A 1196 79.48 -90.04 38.24
N ASP A 1197 78.82 -90.00 39.40
CA ASP A 1197 77.35 -89.99 39.54
C ASP A 1197 76.68 -88.63 39.21
N LYS A 1198 77.29 -87.77 38.38
CA LYS A 1198 76.75 -86.43 38.05
C LYS A 1198 76.33 -86.24 36.59
N ASP A 1199 76.70 -87.14 35.67
CA ASP A 1199 76.28 -87.10 34.25
C ASP A 1199 75.06 -88.00 33.96
N ALA A 1200 74.12 -88.09 34.91
CA ALA A 1200 72.87 -88.85 34.79
C ALA A 1200 71.65 -87.92 34.59
N PRO A 1201 71.31 -87.55 33.34
CA PRO A 1201 70.13 -86.74 33.07
C PRO A 1201 68.84 -87.57 33.15
N GLU A 1202 68.02 -87.30 34.19
CA GLU A 1202 66.65 -87.80 34.37
C GLU A 1202 65.75 -87.51 33.15
N ILE A 1203 64.57 -88.14 33.15
CA ILE A 1203 63.55 -88.13 32.08
C ILE A 1203 62.35 -87.28 32.49
#